data_AF-L5M976-F1
#
_entry.id   AF-L5M976-F1
#
_cell.length_a   1.000
_cell.length_b   1.000
_cell.length_c   1.000
_cell.angle_alpha   90.00
_cell.angle_beta   90.00
_cell.angle_gamma   90.00
#
_symmetry.space_group_name_H-M   'P 1'
#
loop_
_entity.id
_entity.type
_entity.pdbx_description
1 polymer ?
#
loop_
_entity_poly.entity_id
_entity_poly.type
_entity_poly.pdbx_seq_one_letter_code
_entity_poly.pdbx_strand_id
1 'polypeptide(L)'
;MTLIAGQVLSLLNISKSPGMHLEAEPLRECLPRPCHGDPLDNYVNTQGASLITFTRKQLAAGSIAECATKCEEETTFTCRSFQYHSKEQHCVVMGDNSKSAPVLRMRDVVLYEKRIYLSECKTGNGRRYRGTVSQTRNGVACQKWSDRSPHVPKYSPTSHPLEGLEENYCRNPDNDAEGPWCYTTDPATRYDYCTIPECEEECMHCSGENYEGTISRTKSGLECQAWDSQTPHAHGYIPAKFPSKNLKMNYCRNPDGEPSPWCFTTNPNKRWELCDIPRCTTPPPSSGPTYQCLKGRGESYVGKVAVTLSGHKCQRWSEQTPHKHNRTPENFPCKNLEENYCRNPDGESGPWCFTTNSEVRWEHCKIPSCDSSQVSPEQAEATVPPEQTPVVQECYLGNGQSYRGTSSTTITGRKCQSWSSMTPHRHSMTPGKVPNAGLTMNYCRNPDGDKGPWCYTTDPSVRWEFCNLKKCSETQGAATNTPSEDQPVSSQGSSEAEADCMLGNGKGYRGKRATTVAGTTCQAWAAQEPHRHSIFTPETNPRAGLEKNYCRNPDSDVNGPWCYTTDPKKLFDYCDVPQCASSSFDCGKPKVEPKKCPGRVVGGCVANPHSWPWQVSLRTRFGMHFCGGTLLSPDWVLTAAHCLERSSRPSSYKVILGAHREKNLEADVQERDVSKLVLEPTRADIALLKLSSPAIITDKVIPACLPSANYVVADRTVCYITGWGETQGTFGAGLLKEAQLPVIENKVCNRYEYLNGRVKSTELCAGLLAGGADSCQGDSGGPLVCFEKDKYILQGVTSWGLGCARPNKPGVYVRVSRFVRWIEETMRNS
;
A
#
# COMPACT_ATOMS: atom_id res chain seq x y z
N MET A 1 7.70 -58.71 -53.41
CA MET A 1 6.40 -59.40 -53.38
C MET A 1 5.34 -58.33 -53.14
N THR A 2 4.54 -58.07 -54.19
CA THR A 2 3.22 -57.42 -54.19
C THR A 2 3.14 -55.92 -53.81
N LEU A 3 3.11 -54.95 -54.75
CA LEU A 3 1.98 -54.43 -55.58
C LEU A 3 0.92 -53.72 -54.68
N ILE A 4 0.59 -52.41 -54.79
CA ILE A 4 -0.03 -51.61 -55.88
C ILE A 4 -0.13 -50.13 -55.39
N ALA A 5 0.34 -49.12 -56.15
CA ALA A 5 -0.41 -48.10 -56.96
C ALA A 5 -1.39 -47.18 -56.19
N GLY A 6 -1.60 -45.89 -56.49
CA GLY A 6 -1.19 -44.99 -57.58
C GLY A 6 -1.45 -43.53 -57.17
N GLN A 7 -0.64 -42.57 -57.61
CA GLN A 7 -0.94 -41.59 -58.67
C GLN A 7 -2.33 -40.93 -58.59
N VAL A 8 -2.38 -39.62 -58.29
CA VAL A 8 -2.93 -38.59 -59.19
C VAL A 8 -2.17 -37.27 -58.98
N LEU A 9 -1.52 -36.83 -60.06
CA LEU A 9 -0.89 -35.54 -60.32
C LEU A 9 -1.94 -34.49 -60.74
N SER A 10 -1.52 -33.22 -60.77
CA SER A 10 -1.92 -32.15 -61.72
C SER A 10 -2.93 -31.10 -61.21
N LEU A 11 -2.75 -29.78 -61.41
CA LEU A 11 -1.69 -28.91 -61.94
C LEU A 11 -2.13 -27.47 -61.62
N LEU A 12 -1.17 -26.54 -61.44
CA LEU A 12 -1.06 -25.18 -62.00
C LEU A 12 -0.23 -24.31 -61.04
N ASN A 13 1.07 -24.19 -61.29
CA ASN A 13 1.70 -23.09 -62.04
C ASN A 13 1.62 -21.73 -61.33
N ILE A 14 2.76 -21.24 -60.83
CA ILE A 14 3.50 -20.10 -61.40
C ILE A 14 4.68 -19.76 -60.47
N SER A 15 5.87 -19.81 -61.03
CA SER A 15 7.11 -19.24 -60.50
C SER A 15 7.16 -17.72 -60.73
N LYS A 16 7.47 -16.93 -59.70
CA LYS A 16 8.44 -15.80 -59.74
C LYS A 16 8.64 -15.18 -58.34
N SER A 17 9.93 -15.06 -57.97
CA SER A 17 10.62 -14.64 -56.74
C SER A 17 10.44 -13.15 -56.33
N PRO A 18 11.15 -12.55 -55.33
CA PRO A 18 11.89 -13.08 -54.15
C PRO A 18 11.59 -12.33 -52.81
N GLY A 19 12.02 -12.90 -51.67
CA GLY A 19 12.62 -12.14 -50.55
C GLY A 19 11.72 -11.62 -49.41
N MET A 20 11.61 -12.38 -48.32
CA MET A 20 11.56 -11.85 -46.94
C MET A 20 12.25 -12.85 -46.01
N HIS A 21 13.45 -12.51 -45.56
CA HIS A 21 14.11 -13.17 -44.44
C HIS A 21 13.35 -12.82 -43.15
N LEU A 22 12.73 -13.80 -42.51
CA LEU A 22 12.38 -13.73 -41.10
C LEU A 22 13.65 -14.04 -40.30
N GLU A 23 14.17 -13.04 -39.58
CA GLU A 23 15.04 -13.29 -38.44
C GLU A 23 14.17 -13.70 -37.26
N ALA A 24 14.46 -14.89 -36.73
CA ALA A 24 13.83 -15.46 -35.54
C ALA A 24 14.39 -14.78 -34.28
N GLU A 25 13.50 -14.24 -33.44
CA GLU A 25 13.82 -13.89 -32.06
C GLU A 25 14.01 -15.18 -31.23
N PRO A 26 15.07 -15.30 -30.40
CA PRO A 26 15.28 -16.51 -29.61
C PRO A 26 14.33 -16.55 -28.41
N LEU A 27 13.41 -17.52 -28.43
CA LEU A 27 12.76 -18.08 -27.26
C LEU A 27 13.84 -18.60 -26.29
N ARG A 28 14.00 -17.95 -25.13
CA ARG A 28 14.77 -18.50 -24.01
C ARG A 28 13.98 -19.65 -23.39
N GLU A 29 14.30 -20.88 -23.78
CA GLU A 29 13.98 -22.09 -23.03
C GLU A 29 14.71 -22.07 -21.67
N CYS A 30 13.95 -22.15 -20.58
CA CYS A 30 14.48 -22.44 -19.26
C CYS A 30 14.39 -23.96 -18.99
N LEU A 31 15.52 -24.64 -18.95
CA LEU A 31 15.71 -25.97 -18.36
C LEU A 31 16.86 -25.93 -17.33
N PRO A 32 16.91 -26.87 -16.37
CA PRO A 32 17.05 -26.53 -14.95
C PRO A 32 18.51 -26.30 -14.55
N ARG A 33 18.82 -25.08 -14.12
CA ARG A 33 19.92 -24.80 -13.21
C ARG A 33 19.32 -24.33 -11.89
N PRO A 34 19.87 -24.73 -10.73
CA PRO A 34 19.39 -24.22 -9.46
C PRO A 34 19.56 -22.70 -9.49
N CYS A 35 18.48 -21.95 -9.23
CA CYS A 35 18.53 -20.51 -9.11
C CYS A 35 19.52 -20.15 -8.00
N HIS A 36 20.76 -19.78 -8.35
CA HIS A 36 21.59 -19.00 -7.44
C HIS A 36 20.87 -17.67 -7.24
N GLY A 37 20.55 -17.36 -5.98
CA GLY A 37 19.87 -16.12 -5.59
C GLY A 37 20.61 -14.89 -6.10
N ASP A 38 19.89 -13.78 -6.23
CA ASP A 38 20.47 -12.49 -6.55
C ASP A 38 21.53 -12.15 -5.47
N PRO A 39 22.75 -11.70 -5.83
CA PRO A 39 23.74 -11.23 -4.85
C PRO A 39 23.17 -10.23 -3.82
N LEU A 40 22.11 -9.51 -4.19
CA LEU A 40 21.43 -8.53 -3.34
C LEU A 40 20.35 -9.12 -2.42
N ASP A 41 19.98 -10.40 -2.53
CA ASP A 41 18.96 -11.03 -1.68
C ASP A 41 19.35 -11.02 -0.18
N ASN A 42 20.66 -11.00 0.09
CA ASN A 42 21.22 -10.91 1.44
C ASN A 42 21.19 -9.48 2.03
N TYR A 43 20.68 -8.51 1.28
CA TYR A 43 20.63 -7.10 1.68
C TYR A 43 19.20 -6.61 1.87
N VAL A 44 19.05 -5.61 2.75
CA VAL A 44 17.86 -4.77 2.87
C VAL A 44 18.21 -3.43 2.25
N ASN A 45 17.45 -3.03 1.22
CA ASN A 45 17.69 -1.77 0.51
C ASN A 45 16.72 -0.68 1.01
N THR A 46 17.22 0.54 1.13
CA THR A 46 16.43 1.73 1.47
C THR A 46 16.86 2.91 0.59
N GLN A 47 16.00 3.32 -0.34
CA GLN A 47 16.20 4.49 -1.19
C GLN A 47 16.06 5.79 -0.37
N GLY A 48 16.93 6.76 -0.66
CA GLY A 48 16.94 8.08 -0.02
C GLY A 48 17.49 8.08 1.41
N ALA A 49 18.17 7.00 1.82
CA ALA A 49 18.78 6.83 3.13
C ALA A 49 20.30 6.93 3.04
N SER A 50 20.90 7.65 3.98
CA SER A 50 22.35 7.74 4.13
C SER A 50 22.77 7.52 5.58
N LEU A 51 23.75 6.66 5.82
CA LEU A 51 24.38 6.46 7.12
C LEU A 51 25.55 7.42 7.30
N ILE A 52 25.63 8.04 8.49
CA ILE A 52 26.83 8.78 8.91
C ILE A 52 27.68 7.84 9.76
N THR A 53 28.88 7.52 9.27
CA THR A 53 29.87 6.70 9.98
C THR A 53 31.28 7.21 9.71
N PHE A 54 32.18 6.96 10.67
CA PHE A 54 33.62 7.21 10.54
C PHE A 54 34.36 6.03 9.90
N THR A 55 33.84 4.81 10.01
CA THR A 55 34.44 3.59 9.46
C THR A 55 33.87 3.34 8.07
N ARG A 56 34.44 4.00 7.06
CA ARG A 56 33.98 3.91 5.67
C ARG A 56 35.12 4.00 4.67
N LYS A 57 34.87 3.51 3.46
CA LYS A 57 35.76 3.66 2.30
C LYS A 57 34.92 4.03 1.08
N GLN A 58 35.30 5.12 0.42
CA GLN A 58 34.66 5.57 -0.82
C GLN A 58 35.44 5.04 -2.02
N LEU A 59 34.71 4.46 -2.97
CA LEU A 59 35.21 3.75 -4.13
C LEU A 59 34.38 4.17 -5.36
N ALA A 60 34.97 4.17 -6.55
CA ALA A 60 34.18 4.26 -7.78
C ALA A 60 33.45 2.92 -8.01
N ALA A 61 32.22 2.92 -8.51
CA ALA A 61 31.53 1.71 -8.94
C ALA A 61 30.50 2.04 -10.02
N GLY A 62 30.48 1.28 -11.11
CA GLY A 62 29.55 1.48 -12.22
C GLY A 62 28.16 0.90 -11.99
N SER A 63 28.00 0.03 -10.99
CA SER A 63 26.73 -0.60 -10.64
C SER A 63 26.60 -0.94 -9.16
N ILE A 64 25.35 -1.19 -8.73
CA ILE A 64 25.05 -1.65 -7.37
C ILE A 64 25.70 -3.01 -7.10
N ALA A 65 25.66 -3.95 -8.06
CA ALA A 65 26.25 -5.27 -7.92
C ALA A 65 27.77 -5.20 -7.72
N GLU A 66 28.45 -4.30 -8.45
CA GLU A 66 29.89 -4.06 -8.26
C GLU A 66 30.19 -3.50 -6.86
N CYS A 67 29.35 -2.59 -6.35
CA CYS A 67 29.48 -2.07 -4.99
C CYS A 67 29.24 -3.15 -3.92
N ALA A 68 28.29 -4.07 -4.16
CA ALA A 68 28.08 -5.23 -3.30
C ALA A 68 29.31 -6.15 -3.27
N THR A 69 29.90 -6.47 -4.43
CA THR A 69 31.15 -7.23 -4.50
C THR A 69 32.27 -6.55 -3.70
N LYS A 70 32.43 -5.23 -3.83
CA LYS A 70 33.42 -4.46 -3.06
C LYS A 70 33.19 -4.51 -1.55
N CYS A 71 31.93 -4.61 -1.11
CA CYS A 71 31.60 -4.81 0.30
C CYS A 71 31.94 -6.24 0.78
N GLU A 72 31.77 -7.26 -0.05
CA GLU A 72 32.17 -8.64 0.28
C GLU A 72 33.70 -8.82 0.29
N GLU A 73 34.42 -8.07 -0.53
CA GLU A 73 35.89 -8.10 -0.62
C GLU A 73 36.61 -7.20 0.40
N GLU A 74 35.88 -6.37 1.17
CA GLU A 74 36.50 -5.44 2.11
C GLU A 74 37.05 -6.16 3.35
N THR A 75 38.35 -6.02 3.58
CA THR A 75 39.07 -6.71 4.66
C THR A 75 39.55 -5.79 5.78
N THR A 76 39.57 -4.47 5.58
CA THR A 76 40.08 -3.53 6.61
C THR A 76 39.11 -3.37 7.78
N PHE A 77 37.82 -3.59 7.54
CA PHE A 77 36.77 -3.66 8.54
C PHE A 77 35.64 -4.56 8.02
N THR A 78 34.83 -5.10 8.93
CA THR A 78 33.64 -5.87 8.58
C THR A 78 32.63 -4.97 7.87
N CYS A 79 32.45 -5.14 6.55
CA CYS A 79 31.44 -4.38 5.82
C CYS A 79 30.02 -4.85 6.21
N ARG A 80 29.27 -3.98 6.91
CA ARG A 80 27.89 -4.24 7.35
C ARG A 80 26.86 -3.60 6.43
N SER A 81 27.24 -2.53 5.73
CA SER A 81 26.38 -1.85 4.76
C SER A 81 27.19 -1.15 3.67
N PHE A 82 26.53 -0.81 2.57
CA PHE A 82 27.09 0.07 1.55
C PHE A 82 26.04 1.05 1.02
N GLN A 83 26.49 2.20 0.54
CA GLN A 83 25.65 3.18 -0.15
C GLN A 83 26.09 3.31 -1.60
N TYR A 84 25.14 3.36 -2.51
CA TYR A 84 25.38 3.60 -3.93
C TYR A 84 24.75 4.92 -4.37
N HIS A 85 25.58 5.81 -4.93
CA HIS A 85 25.20 7.10 -5.48
C HIS A 85 25.12 6.99 -7.00
N SER A 86 23.90 6.98 -7.53
CA SER A 86 23.68 6.58 -8.92
C SER A 86 24.27 7.56 -9.93
N LYS A 87 24.12 8.88 -9.70
CA LYS A 87 24.57 9.91 -10.66
C LYS A 87 26.05 10.19 -10.57
N GLU A 88 26.64 9.98 -9.40
CA GLU A 88 28.08 10.12 -9.16
C GLU A 88 28.88 8.84 -9.47
N GLN A 89 28.21 7.68 -9.64
CA GLN A 89 28.86 6.37 -9.75
C GLN A 89 29.84 6.09 -8.60
N HIS A 90 29.47 6.51 -7.40
CA HIS A 90 30.24 6.31 -6.18
C HIS A 90 29.60 5.25 -5.30
N CYS A 91 30.46 4.42 -4.72
CA CYS A 91 30.15 3.39 -3.76
C CYS A 91 30.83 3.75 -2.43
N VAL A 92 30.08 3.71 -1.32
CA VAL A 92 30.63 3.90 0.02
C VAL A 92 30.37 2.63 0.82
N VAL A 93 31.41 1.82 1.03
CA VAL A 93 31.35 0.64 1.90
C VAL A 93 31.60 1.06 3.35
N MET A 94 30.84 0.50 4.29
CA MET A 94 30.78 0.99 5.66
C MET A 94 30.79 -0.13 6.69
N GLY A 95 31.44 0.16 7.82
CA GLY A 95 31.45 -0.71 8.99
C GLY A 95 30.13 -0.69 9.76
N ASP A 96 29.33 0.38 9.69
CA ASP A 96 28.10 0.51 10.48
C ASP A 96 26.83 0.14 9.73
N ASN A 97 25.71 0.04 10.45
CA ASN A 97 24.36 -0.11 9.91
C ASN A 97 23.37 0.76 10.70
N SER A 98 22.07 0.66 10.42
CA SER A 98 21.00 1.45 11.04
C SER A 98 20.83 1.23 12.55
N LYS A 99 21.43 0.18 13.12
CA LYS A 99 21.44 -0.08 14.57
C LYS A 99 22.56 0.68 15.27
N SER A 100 23.74 0.74 14.66
CA SER A 100 24.92 1.37 15.27
C SER A 100 25.11 2.84 14.90
N ALA A 101 24.51 3.31 13.81
CA ALA A 101 24.67 4.67 13.30
C ALA A 101 23.34 5.35 12.92
N PRO A 102 23.28 6.70 12.99
CA PRO A 102 22.09 7.44 12.60
C PRO A 102 21.89 7.43 11.08
N VAL A 103 20.65 7.16 10.65
CA VAL A 103 20.24 7.23 9.24
C VAL A 103 19.64 8.61 8.96
N LEU A 104 20.17 9.30 7.95
CA LEU A 104 19.68 10.57 7.47
C LEU A 104 18.96 10.44 6.14
N ARG A 105 18.14 11.47 5.87
CA ARG A 105 17.49 11.70 4.59
C ARG A 105 18.52 12.27 3.61
N MET A 106 18.65 11.68 2.42
CA MET A 106 19.55 12.20 1.38
C MET A 106 18.97 11.92 -0.02
N ARG A 107 19.40 12.70 -1.02
CA ARG A 107 18.99 12.54 -2.42
C ARG A 107 20.01 11.67 -3.17
N ASP A 108 19.56 11.01 -4.24
CA ASP A 108 20.39 10.17 -5.11
C ASP A 108 21.32 9.19 -4.36
N VAL A 109 20.74 8.47 -3.41
CA VAL A 109 21.46 7.42 -2.68
C VAL A 109 20.53 6.26 -2.38
N VAL A 110 21.05 5.05 -2.48
CA VAL A 110 20.38 3.84 -1.99
C VAL A 110 21.32 3.17 -1.00
N LEU A 111 20.82 2.98 0.22
CA LEU A 111 21.51 2.26 1.29
C LEU A 111 21.17 0.78 1.20
N TYR A 112 22.19 -0.09 1.27
CA TYR A 112 22.06 -1.55 1.32
C TYR A 112 22.70 -2.05 2.60
N GLU A 113 21.93 -2.76 3.42
CA GLU A 113 22.37 -3.25 4.73
C GLU A 113 22.31 -4.77 4.74
N LYS A 114 23.39 -5.44 5.16
CA LYS A 114 23.42 -6.91 5.20
C LYS A 114 22.42 -7.42 6.23
N ARG A 115 21.47 -8.24 5.78
CA ARG A 115 20.36 -8.81 6.58
C ARG A 115 20.88 -9.51 7.84
N ILE A 116 21.99 -10.25 7.74
CA ILE A 116 22.57 -10.99 8.87
C ILE A 116 22.94 -10.11 10.07
N TYR A 117 23.30 -8.83 9.86
CA TYR A 117 23.61 -7.88 10.95
C TYR A 117 22.35 -7.10 11.42
N LEU A 118 21.26 -7.16 10.65
CA LEU A 118 19.96 -6.63 11.02
C LEU A 118 19.09 -7.65 11.76
N SER A 119 19.28 -8.95 11.54
CA SER A 119 18.57 -10.01 12.25
C SER A 119 18.95 -10.08 13.73
N GLU A 120 17.94 -10.11 14.61
CA GLU A 120 18.10 -10.32 16.06
C GLU A 120 17.67 -11.73 16.51
N CYS A 121 17.56 -12.65 15.56
CA CYS A 121 17.23 -14.06 15.77
C CYS A 121 18.35 -14.97 15.26
N LYS A 122 18.37 -16.24 15.69
CA LYS A 122 19.33 -17.27 15.25
C LYS A 122 18.65 -18.34 14.37
N THR A 123 19.38 -18.89 13.41
CA THR A 123 18.98 -20.08 12.63
C THR A 123 19.83 -21.27 13.08
N GLY A 124 19.19 -22.42 13.35
CA GLY A 124 19.85 -23.63 13.87
C GLY A 124 20.61 -23.34 15.18
N ASN A 125 21.86 -23.80 15.28
CA ASN A 125 22.71 -23.53 16.44
C ASN A 125 23.27 -22.08 16.49
N GLY A 126 22.86 -21.19 15.60
CA GLY A 126 23.29 -19.80 15.61
C GLY A 126 24.76 -19.57 15.26
N ARG A 127 25.41 -20.50 14.54
CA ARG A 127 26.79 -20.35 14.05
C ARG A 127 27.05 -19.03 13.32
N ARG A 128 26.09 -18.63 12.46
CA ARG A 128 26.13 -17.39 11.68
C ARG A 128 25.44 -16.20 12.35
N TYR A 129 25.01 -16.33 13.60
CA TYR A 129 24.33 -15.25 14.32
C TYR A 129 25.25 -14.03 14.46
N ARG A 130 24.73 -12.85 14.11
CA ARG A 130 25.44 -11.56 14.19
C ARG A 130 24.59 -10.47 14.86
N GLY A 131 23.56 -10.85 15.61
CA GLY A 131 22.75 -9.90 16.40
C GLY A 131 23.47 -9.35 17.63
N THR A 132 22.74 -8.63 18.47
CA THR A 132 23.30 -7.74 19.50
C THR A 132 23.01 -8.18 20.94
N VAL A 133 22.43 -9.37 21.13
CA VAL A 133 22.20 -9.93 22.48
C VAL A 133 23.52 -9.99 23.26
N SER A 134 23.54 -9.39 24.44
CA SER A 134 24.73 -9.20 25.28
C SER A 134 24.50 -9.62 26.74
N GLN A 135 23.50 -10.47 26.97
CA GLN A 135 23.16 -11.06 28.26
C GLN A 135 22.90 -12.56 28.10
N THR A 136 23.28 -13.33 29.12
CA THR A 136 23.04 -14.77 29.17
C THR A 136 21.56 -15.06 29.47
N ARG A 137 21.15 -16.32 29.35
CA ARG A 137 19.79 -16.79 29.69
C ARG A 137 19.40 -16.51 31.15
N ASN A 138 20.40 -16.37 32.02
CA ASN A 138 20.25 -16.04 33.43
C ASN A 138 20.32 -14.53 33.71
N GLY A 139 20.36 -13.68 32.66
CA GLY A 139 20.40 -12.23 32.77
C GLY A 139 21.77 -11.65 33.16
N VAL A 140 22.83 -12.46 33.16
CA VAL A 140 24.19 -11.99 33.47
C VAL A 140 24.74 -11.28 32.25
N ALA A 141 25.36 -10.10 32.45
CA ALA A 141 25.98 -9.35 31.37
C ALA A 141 27.19 -10.12 30.80
N CYS A 142 27.37 -10.02 29.48
CA CYS A 142 28.52 -10.60 28.81
C CYS A 142 29.79 -9.74 28.99
N GLN A 143 30.93 -10.39 29.17
CA GLN A 143 32.26 -9.80 29.03
C GLN A 143 32.58 -9.61 27.53
N LYS A 144 33.30 -8.54 27.18
CA LYS A 144 33.77 -8.37 25.79
C LYS A 144 34.76 -9.45 25.40
N TRP A 145 34.70 -9.91 24.16
CA TRP A 145 35.61 -10.93 23.63
C TRP A 145 37.08 -10.47 23.57
N SER A 146 37.32 -9.16 23.54
CA SER A 146 38.65 -8.54 23.60
C SER A 146 39.22 -8.43 25.01
N ASP A 147 38.35 -8.41 26.03
CA ASP A 147 38.75 -8.14 27.40
C ASP A 147 39.32 -9.41 28.04
N ARG A 148 40.27 -9.24 28.95
CA ARG A 148 40.95 -10.37 29.65
C ARG A 148 40.53 -10.52 31.11
N SER A 149 39.46 -9.85 31.52
CA SER A 149 38.94 -9.83 32.88
C SER A 149 37.40 -9.71 32.86
N PRO A 150 36.66 -10.40 33.74
CA PRO A 150 37.14 -11.32 34.80
C PRO A 150 37.72 -12.63 34.28
N HIS A 151 37.41 -13.03 33.04
CA HIS A 151 37.89 -14.26 32.44
C HIS A 151 38.90 -13.99 31.32
N VAL A 152 39.91 -14.84 31.18
CA VAL A 152 40.79 -14.82 30.00
C VAL A 152 40.15 -15.64 28.88
N PRO A 153 39.72 -15.04 27.75
CA PRO A 153 39.00 -15.76 26.69
C PRO A 153 39.91 -16.72 25.91
N LYS A 154 39.40 -17.92 25.60
CA LYS A 154 40.01 -18.84 24.61
C LYS A 154 39.73 -18.38 23.17
N TYR A 155 38.54 -17.82 22.93
CA TYR A 155 38.12 -17.26 21.66
C TYR A 155 38.15 -15.73 21.78
N SER A 156 38.86 -15.08 20.88
CA SER A 156 39.03 -13.62 20.84
C SER A 156 38.99 -13.14 19.39
N PRO A 157 38.73 -11.83 19.14
CA PRO A 157 38.76 -11.29 17.78
C PRO A 157 40.11 -11.48 17.08
N THR A 158 41.19 -11.52 17.86
CA THR A 158 42.56 -11.71 17.35
C THR A 158 42.87 -13.16 16.99
N SER A 159 42.32 -14.13 17.74
CA SER A 159 42.56 -15.56 17.49
C SER A 159 41.59 -16.14 16.46
N HIS A 160 40.37 -15.60 16.39
CA HIS A 160 39.28 -16.11 15.55
C HIS A 160 38.59 -14.95 14.81
N PRO A 161 39.27 -14.28 13.85
CA PRO A 161 38.79 -13.05 13.23
C PRO A 161 37.51 -13.23 12.38
N LEU A 162 37.25 -14.42 11.86
CA LEU A 162 36.07 -14.72 11.02
C LEU A 162 34.79 -14.96 11.83
N GLU A 163 34.90 -15.08 13.16
CA GLU A 163 33.80 -15.45 14.03
C GLU A 163 32.88 -14.30 14.41
N GLY A 164 33.26 -13.06 14.04
CA GLY A 164 32.47 -11.86 14.35
C GLY A 164 32.30 -11.63 15.85
N LEU A 165 33.35 -11.90 16.62
CA LEU A 165 33.44 -11.76 18.08
C LEU A 165 33.49 -10.28 18.50
N GLU A 166 32.46 -9.53 18.14
CA GLU A 166 32.39 -8.08 18.31
C GLU A 166 31.78 -7.72 19.66
N GLU A 167 32.30 -6.67 20.30
CA GLU A 167 31.89 -6.21 21.63
C GLU A 167 31.78 -7.38 22.63
N ASN A 168 30.65 -7.46 23.34
CA ASN A 168 30.29 -8.55 24.24
C ASN A 168 29.07 -9.34 23.72
N TYR A 169 28.83 -9.33 22.42
CA TYR A 169 27.65 -9.99 21.86
C TYR A 169 27.79 -11.51 21.89
N CYS A 170 26.69 -12.21 22.14
CA CYS A 170 26.65 -13.67 22.13
C CYS A 170 27.00 -14.22 20.75
N ARG A 171 27.89 -15.22 20.69
CA ARG A 171 28.36 -15.87 19.46
C ARG A 171 28.54 -17.36 19.70
N ASN A 172 28.68 -18.13 18.63
CA ASN A 172 28.92 -19.56 18.72
C ASN A 172 30.22 -19.94 17.99
N PRO A 173 31.42 -19.53 18.49
CA PRO A 173 32.70 -19.69 17.79
C PRO A 173 33.17 -21.15 17.64
N ASP A 174 32.67 -22.05 18.50
CA ASP A 174 33.02 -23.47 18.55
C ASP A 174 31.96 -24.39 17.93
N ASN A 175 30.91 -23.81 17.33
CA ASN A 175 29.83 -24.55 16.69
C ASN A 175 29.11 -25.52 17.65
N ASP A 176 28.97 -25.11 18.91
CA ASP A 176 28.23 -25.82 19.96
C ASP A 176 26.77 -26.05 19.52
N ALA A 177 26.21 -27.22 19.84
CA ALA A 177 24.82 -27.57 19.54
C ALA A 177 23.82 -26.81 20.42
N GLU A 178 24.20 -26.41 21.64
CA GLU A 178 23.33 -25.62 22.55
C GLU A 178 23.11 -24.18 22.04
N GLY A 179 24.05 -23.66 21.26
CA GLY A 179 23.93 -22.42 20.51
C GLY A 179 24.82 -21.28 21.02
N PRO A 180 24.47 -20.01 20.72
CA PRO A 180 25.35 -18.89 21.06
C PRO A 180 25.48 -18.65 22.55
N TRP A 181 26.70 -18.31 22.97
CA TRP A 181 27.10 -18.08 24.35
C TRP A 181 28.04 -16.87 24.43
N CYS A 182 28.36 -16.45 25.66
CA CYS A 182 29.37 -15.43 25.92
C CYS A 182 30.12 -15.72 27.21
N TYR A 183 31.35 -15.19 27.35
CA TYR A 183 31.99 -15.09 28.66
C TYR A 183 31.17 -14.12 29.52
N THR A 184 31.02 -14.39 30.81
CA THR A 184 30.17 -13.55 31.67
C THR A 184 30.98 -12.52 32.46
N THR A 185 30.34 -11.46 32.93
CA THR A 185 30.95 -10.52 33.89
C THR A 185 30.98 -11.05 35.32
N ASP A 186 30.34 -12.19 35.60
CA ASP A 186 30.40 -12.86 36.90
C ASP A 186 31.69 -13.69 37.02
N PRO A 187 32.57 -13.41 38.00
CA PRO A 187 33.79 -14.19 38.21
C PRO A 187 33.54 -15.67 38.55
N ALA A 188 32.38 -16.03 39.11
CA ALA A 188 32.04 -17.41 39.43
C ALA A 188 31.60 -18.22 38.20
N THR A 189 31.02 -17.55 37.20
CA THR A 189 30.47 -18.18 36.00
C THR A 189 31.30 -17.81 34.78
N ARG A 190 32.16 -18.72 34.32
CA ARG A 190 33.08 -18.43 33.20
C ARG A 190 32.36 -18.06 31.90
N TYR A 191 31.37 -18.84 31.51
CA TYR A 191 30.53 -18.60 30.34
C TYR A 191 29.14 -19.20 30.59
N ASP A 192 28.13 -18.70 29.87
CA ASP A 192 26.79 -19.27 29.86
C ASP A 192 26.12 -18.94 28.51
N TYR A 193 25.09 -19.69 28.16
CA TYR A 193 24.37 -19.55 26.90
C TYR A 193 23.40 -18.38 26.93
N CYS A 194 23.08 -17.85 25.75
CA CYS A 194 22.18 -16.71 25.61
C CYS A 194 20.81 -17.12 25.08
N THR A 195 19.75 -16.48 25.59
CA THR A 195 18.40 -16.66 25.07
C THR A 195 18.21 -15.79 23.83
N ILE A 196 18.33 -16.40 22.65
CA ILE A 196 18.14 -15.73 21.36
C ILE A 196 16.93 -16.37 20.66
N PRO A 197 15.94 -15.57 20.20
CA PRO A 197 14.81 -16.08 19.44
C PRO A 197 15.24 -16.80 18.16
N GLU A 198 14.50 -17.83 17.76
CA GLU A 198 14.76 -18.52 16.49
C GLU A 198 14.20 -17.70 15.32
N CYS A 199 14.90 -17.69 14.19
CA CYS A 199 14.41 -17.00 12.99
C CYS A 199 13.29 -17.82 12.35
N GLU A 200 12.19 -17.17 11.99
CA GLU A 200 11.06 -17.79 11.29
C GLU A 200 11.36 -17.99 9.78
N GLU A 201 12.48 -18.63 9.47
CA GLU A 201 12.91 -18.96 8.10
C GLU A 201 12.58 -20.42 7.74
N GLU A 202 12.88 -21.36 8.65
CA GLU A 202 12.64 -22.80 8.43
C GLU A 202 11.32 -23.28 9.02
N CYS A 203 10.83 -22.58 10.05
CA CYS A 203 9.61 -22.89 10.77
C CYS A 203 8.83 -21.62 11.09
N MET A 204 7.59 -21.76 11.57
CA MET A 204 6.76 -20.65 12.01
C MET A 204 6.43 -20.74 13.50
N HIS A 205 6.40 -19.59 14.17
CA HIS A 205 5.74 -19.44 15.47
C HIS A 205 4.30 -19.00 15.26
N CYS A 206 3.45 -19.19 16.28
CA CYS A 206 2.09 -18.67 16.30
C CYS A 206 1.27 -19.11 15.07
N SER A 207 0.73 -18.18 14.27
CA SER A 207 0.05 -18.50 13.01
C SER A 207 0.92 -18.17 11.78
N GLY A 208 2.22 -17.91 11.97
CA GLY A 208 3.15 -17.49 10.92
C GLY A 208 2.92 -16.06 10.42
N GLU A 209 2.37 -15.18 11.26
CA GLU A 209 2.21 -13.74 10.93
C GLU A 209 3.53 -13.04 10.61
N ASN A 210 4.65 -13.51 11.18
CA ASN A 210 5.99 -12.97 10.95
C ASN A 210 6.90 -13.94 10.18
N TYR A 211 6.33 -14.99 9.56
CA TYR A 211 7.10 -15.97 8.83
C TYR A 211 7.81 -15.33 7.63
N GLU A 212 9.15 -15.42 7.60
CA GLU A 212 10.00 -14.81 6.57
C GLU A 212 10.63 -15.83 5.62
N GLY A 213 10.40 -17.12 5.82
CA GLY A 213 10.98 -18.18 5.03
C GLY A 213 10.59 -18.20 3.54
N THR A 214 11.18 -19.14 2.81
CA THR A 214 11.17 -19.18 1.33
C THR A 214 10.28 -20.27 0.73
N ILE A 215 9.48 -20.96 1.55
CA ILE A 215 8.52 -21.96 1.04
C ILE A 215 7.55 -21.28 0.07
N SER A 216 7.45 -21.81 -1.15
CA SER A 216 6.67 -21.27 -2.27
C SER A 216 5.73 -22.31 -2.91
N ARG A 217 5.37 -23.35 -2.14
CA ARG A 217 4.40 -24.37 -2.54
C ARG A 217 3.32 -24.54 -1.48
N THR A 218 2.10 -24.80 -1.94
CA THR A 218 0.96 -25.07 -1.06
C THR A 218 1.01 -26.49 -0.49
N LYS A 219 0.15 -26.79 0.49
CA LYS A 219 0.01 -28.14 1.07
C LYS A 219 -0.30 -29.24 0.04
N SER A 220 -0.92 -28.90 -1.09
CA SER A 220 -1.23 -29.86 -2.16
C SER A 220 -0.12 -29.93 -3.23
N GLY A 221 0.98 -29.21 -3.03
CA GLY A 221 2.13 -29.16 -3.95
C GLY A 221 2.00 -28.14 -5.09
N LEU A 222 0.91 -27.35 -5.13
CA LEU A 222 0.73 -26.30 -6.13
C LEU A 222 1.75 -25.18 -5.94
N GLU A 223 2.26 -24.65 -7.04
CA GLU A 223 3.18 -23.53 -7.00
C GLU A 223 2.45 -22.23 -6.68
N CYS A 224 3.06 -21.41 -5.84
CA CYS A 224 2.54 -20.11 -5.47
C CYS A 224 2.69 -19.11 -6.62
N GLN A 225 1.65 -18.31 -6.84
CA GLN A 225 1.69 -17.10 -7.65
C GLN A 225 2.47 -16.01 -6.90
N ALA A 226 3.28 -15.25 -7.61
CA ALA A 226 3.99 -14.11 -7.05
C ALA A 226 3.04 -13.00 -6.58
N TRP A 227 3.32 -12.40 -5.42
CA TRP A 227 2.44 -11.38 -4.82
C TRP A 227 2.35 -10.09 -5.64
N ASP A 228 3.37 -9.77 -6.42
CA ASP A 228 3.36 -8.64 -7.35
C ASP A 228 2.69 -8.96 -8.70
N SER A 229 2.43 -10.23 -8.99
CA SER A 229 1.67 -10.67 -10.16
C SER A 229 0.16 -10.57 -9.92
N GLN A 230 -0.57 -10.20 -10.97
CA GLN A 230 -2.04 -10.22 -10.99
C GLN A 230 -2.59 -11.37 -11.86
N THR A 231 -1.74 -12.34 -12.22
CA THR A 231 -2.09 -13.50 -13.05
C THR A 231 -1.57 -14.82 -12.44
N PRO A 232 -2.33 -15.92 -12.54
CA PRO A 232 -3.69 -16.01 -13.11
C PRO A 232 -4.79 -15.37 -12.24
N HIS A 233 -4.51 -15.07 -10.97
CA HIS A 233 -5.50 -14.52 -10.05
C HIS A 233 -5.24 -13.05 -9.73
N ALA A 234 -6.14 -12.16 -10.13
CA ALA A 234 -6.13 -10.78 -9.65
C ALA A 234 -6.50 -10.73 -8.16
N HIS A 235 -5.82 -9.92 -7.35
CA HIS A 235 -6.01 -9.91 -5.89
C HIS A 235 -5.64 -8.59 -5.20
N GLY A 236 -6.19 -8.39 -4.00
CA GLY A 236 -5.98 -7.17 -3.22
C GLY A 236 -4.68 -7.11 -2.41
N TYR A 237 -3.95 -8.22 -2.25
CA TYR A 237 -2.70 -8.27 -1.47
C TYR A 237 -1.51 -7.76 -2.27
N ILE A 238 -1.55 -6.47 -2.65
CA ILE A 238 -0.55 -5.81 -3.48
C ILE A 238 0.64 -5.39 -2.59
N PRO A 239 1.88 -5.84 -2.83
CA PRO A 239 3.04 -5.54 -1.97
C PRO A 239 3.23 -4.04 -1.72
N ALA A 240 3.06 -3.21 -2.74
CA ALA A 240 3.18 -1.75 -2.62
C ALA A 240 2.13 -1.10 -1.70
N LYS A 241 0.98 -1.76 -1.46
CA LYS A 241 -0.06 -1.29 -0.52
C LYS A 241 0.16 -1.84 0.90
N PHE A 242 0.91 -2.94 1.04
CA PHE A 242 1.25 -3.58 2.31
C PHE A 242 2.76 -3.83 2.46
N PRO A 243 3.59 -2.79 2.37
CA PRO A 243 5.03 -2.98 2.25
C PRO A 243 5.67 -3.54 3.53
N SER A 244 5.00 -3.41 4.69
CA SER A 244 5.40 -4.01 5.97
C SER A 244 5.01 -5.49 6.14
N LYS A 245 4.18 -6.06 5.25
CA LYS A 245 3.70 -7.45 5.36
C LYS A 245 4.64 -8.49 4.73
N ASN A 246 5.82 -8.05 4.27
CA ASN A 246 6.85 -8.91 3.67
C ASN A 246 6.33 -9.82 2.53
N LEU A 247 5.40 -9.31 1.70
CA LEU A 247 4.82 -10.00 0.54
C LEU A 247 5.84 -10.08 -0.61
N LYS A 248 6.91 -10.85 -0.42
CA LYS A 248 8.03 -10.97 -1.35
C LYS A 248 7.90 -12.19 -2.25
N MET A 249 8.31 -12.03 -3.51
CA MET A 249 8.32 -13.10 -4.52
C MET A 249 6.98 -13.85 -4.54
N ASN A 250 7.01 -15.19 -4.51
CA ASN A 250 5.86 -16.06 -4.35
C ASN A 250 5.90 -16.88 -3.05
N TYR A 251 6.59 -16.39 -2.02
CA TYR A 251 6.70 -17.11 -0.75
C TYR A 251 5.39 -17.09 0.04
N CYS A 252 5.11 -18.16 0.77
CA CYS A 252 3.94 -18.26 1.64
C CYS A 252 3.99 -17.21 2.76
N ARG A 253 2.91 -16.47 2.96
CA ARG A 253 2.81 -15.41 3.99
C ARG A 253 1.45 -15.44 4.67
N ASN A 254 1.36 -14.86 5.86
CA ASN A 254 0.08 -14.70 6.57
C ASN A 254 -0.24 -13.22 6.84
N PRO A 255 -0.66 -12.46 5.82
CA PRO A 255 -0.91 -11.02 5.97
C PRO A 255 -2.21 -10.69 6.70
N ASP A 256 -3.15 -11.62 6.79
CA ASP A 256 -4.56 -11.41 7.13
C ASP A 256 -5.08 -12.29 8.29
N GLY A 257 -4.17 -12.89 9.07
CA GLY A 257 -4.50 -13.65 10.28
C GLY A 257 -5.23 -14.96 10.00
N GLU A 258 -4.85 -15.65 8.93
CA GLU A 258 -5.21 -17.06 8.71
C GLU A 258 -4.56 -17.97 9.76
N PRO A 259 -5.00 -19.23 9.88
CA PRO A 259 -4.38 -20.21 10.78
C PRO A 259 -2.91 -20.55 10.47
N SER A 260 -2.48 -20.34 9.23
CA SER A 260 -1.13 -20.65 8.74
C SER A 260 -0.84 -19.77 7.51
N PRO A 261 0.43 -19.53 7.16
CA PRO A 261 0.76 -18.84 5.91
C PRO A 261 0.21 -19.56 4.68
N TRP A 262 -0.10 -18.76 3.68
CA TRP A 262 -0.78 -19.20 2.47
C TRP A 262 -0.26 -18.40 1.26
N CYS A 263 -0.69 -18.79 0.08
CA CYS A 263 -0.41 -18.05 -1.15
C CYS A 263 -1.56 -18.19 -2.16
N PHE A 264 -1.63 -17.25 -3.12
CA PHE A 264 -2.35 -17.49 -4.36
C PHE A 264 -1.63 -18.58 -5.16
N THR A 265 -2.34 -19.37 -5.96
CA THR A 265 -1.70 -20.48 -6.70
C THR A 265 -1.60 -20.19 -8.19
N THR A 266 -0.65 -20.80 -8.90
CA THR A 266 -0.56 -20.70 -10.36
C THR A 266 -1.66 -21.50 -11.08
N ASN A 267 -2.46 -22.30 -10.36
CA ASN A 267 -3.57 -23.06 -10.93
C ASN A 267 -4.81 -22.16 -11.11
N PRO A 268 -5.34 -21.99 -12.34
CA PRO A 268 -6.51 -21.14 -12.60
C PRO A 268 -7.79 -21.55 -11.85
N ASN A 269 -7.90 -22.82 -11.44
CA ASN A 269 -9.09 -23.35 -10.76
C ASN A 269 -8.99 -23.29 -9.23
N LYS A 270 -7.80 -22.99 -8.68
CA LYS A 270 -7.56 -22.89 -7.24
C LYS A 270 -6.97 -21.52 -6.92
N ARG A 271 -7.83 -20.57 -6.54
CA ARG A 271 -7.40 -19.18 -6.27
C ARG A 271 -6.26 -19.11 -5.25
N TRP A 272 -6.41 -19.78 -4.12
CA TRP A 272 -5.43 -19.76 -3.03
C TRP A 272 -5.50 -21.04 -2.21
N GLU A 273 -4.44 -21.33 -1.45
CA GLU A 273 -4.40 -22.44 -0.52
C GLU A 273 -3.38 -22.19 0.61
N LEU A 274 -3.60 -22.82 1.77
CA LEU A 274 -2.63 -22.86 2.87
C LEU A 274 -1.35 -23.60 2.47
N CYS A 275 -0.23 -23.16 3.03
CA CYS A 275 1.06 -23.84 2.91
C CYS A 275 1.31 -24.75 4.11
N ASP A 276 2.11 -25.80 3.89
CA ASP A 276 2.54 -26.72 4.95
C ASP A 276 3.90 -26.26 5.47
N ILE A 277 3.87 -25.50 6.57
CA ILE A 277 5.06 -24.89 7.19
C ILE A 277 5.25 -25.51 8.58
N PRO A 278 6.44 -26.05 8.88
CA PRO A 278 6.73 -26.64 10.20
C PRO A 278 6.52 -25.62 11.32
N ARG A 279 5.94 -26.05 12.45
CA ARG A 279 5.88 -25.23 13.67
C ARG A 279 7.21 -25.34 14.43
N CYS A 280 7.74 -24.22 14.89
CA CYS A 280 8.96 -24.23 15.69
C CYS A 280 8.71 -24.91 17.05
N THR A 281 9.68 -25.69 17.54
CA THR A 281 9.63 -26.32 18.87
C THR A 281 10.07 -25.38 20.00
N THR A 282 10.67 -24.26 19.64
CA THR A 282 11.12 -23.21 20.57
C THR A 282 9.94 -22.33 21.02
N PRO A 283 10.06 -21.70 22.21
CA PRO A 283 9.02 -20.78 22.70
C PRO A 283 8.78 -19.62 21.72
N PRO A 284 7.52 -19.19 21.51
CA PRO A 284 7.22 -18.07 20.64
C PRO A 284 7.79 -16.74 21.19
N PRO A 285 7.98 -15.72 20.34
CA PRO A 285 8.44 -14.41 20.77
C PRO A 285 7.50 -13.79 21.82
N SER A 286 8.09 -13.06 22.77
CA SER A 286 7.33 -12.42 23.85
C SER A 286 6.28 -11.45 23.29
N SER A 287 5.00 -11.74 23.58
CA SER A 287 3.85 -10.94 23.11
C SER A 287 3.58 -9.69 23.95
N GLY A 288 4.55 -9.28 24.79
CA GLY A 288 4.42 -8.15 25.71
C GLY A 288 3.74 -8.51 27.04
N PRO A 289 3.44 -7.50 27.88
CA PRO A 289 2.84 -7.72 29.20
C PRO A 289 1.37 -8.17 29.08
N THR A 290 1.01 -9.19 29.86
CA THR A 290 -0.36 -9.72 29.96
C THR A 290 -1.08 -9.17 31.19
N TYR A 291 -2.41 -9.00 31.12
CA TYR A 291 -3.21 -8.41 32.19
C TYR A 291 -4.40 -9.29 32.58
N GLN A 292 -4.79 -9.26 33.86
CA GLN A 292 -6.02 -9.88 34.36
C GLN A 292 -7.25 -8.94 34.33
N CYS A 293 -7.05 -7.73 33.83
CA CYS A 293 -8.03 -6.66 33.72
C CYS A 293 -8.02 -6.10 32.28
N LEU A 294 -9.07 -5.37 31.91
CA LEU A 294 -9.22 -4.82 30.57
C LEU A 294 -8.27 -3.65 30.37
N LYS A 295 -7.41 -3.77 29.34
CA LYS A 295 -6.53 -2.71 28.85
C LYS A 295 -6.71 -2.60 27.33
N GLY A 296 -7.01 -1.40 26.83
CA GLY A 296 -7.36 -1.20 25.40
C GLY A 296 -8.52 -2.11 24.97
N ARG A 297 -8.35 -2.84 23.86
CA ARG A 297 -9.32 -3.83 23.35
C ARG A 297 -9.22 -5.20 24.04
N GLY A 298 -8.32 -5.37 25.01
CA GLY A 298 -8.17 -6.64 25.74
C GLY A 298 -7.51 -7.77 24.94
N GLU A 299 -6.67 -7.47 23.94
CA GLU A 299 -5.86 -8.50 23.25
C GLU A 299 -4.84 -9.17 24.18
N SER A 300 -4.31 -8.43 25.16
CA SER A 300 -3.39 -8.91 26.19
C SER A 300 -4.11 -9.44 27.45
N TYR A 301 -5.44 -9.58 27.40
CA TYR A 301 -6.22 -10.11 28.51
C TYR A 301 -6.06 -11.63 28.64
N VAL A 302 -5.60 -12.08 29.81
CA VAL A 302 -5.41 -13.50 30.14
C VAL A 302 -6.19 -13.92 31.39
N GLY A 303 -7.15 -13.11 31.83
CA GLY A 303 -7.99 -13.43 32.99
C GLY A 303 -8.94 -14.62 32.73
N LYS A 304 -9.69 -15.00 33.76
CA LYS A 304 -10.50 -16.22 33.79
C LYS A 304 -12.01 -15.99 33.67
N VAL A 305 -12.45 -14.80 33.27
CA VAL A 305 -13.89 -14.53 33.04
C VAL A 305 -14.38 -15.44 31.91
N ALA A 306 -15.48 -16.17 32.14
CA ALA A 306 -16.03 -17.17 31.22
C ALA A 306 -17.56 -17.00 31.03
N VAL A 307 -18.04 -15.78 31.22
CA VAL A 307 -19.45 -15.40 31.11
C VAL A 307 -19.53 -14.10 30.31
N THR A 308 -20.50 -14.03 29.40
CA THR A 308 -20.72 -12.89 28.50
C THR A 308 -21.47 -11.73 29.20
N LEU A 309 -21.63 -10.60 28.52
CA LEU A 309 -22.37 -9.43 28.99
C LEU A 309 -23.81 -9.77 29.39
N SER A 310 -24.49 -10.59 28.59
CA SER A 310 -25.88 -11.02 28.86
C SER A 310 -25.97 -12.23 29.79
N GLY A 311 -24.85 -12.68 30.38
CA GLY A 311 -24.82 -13.78 31.32
C GLY A 311 -24.76 -15.18 30.70
N HIS A 312 -24.49 -15.29 29.39
CA HIS A 312 -24.34 -16.60 28.75
C HIS A 312 -22.99 -17.23 29.13
N LYS A 313 -23.00 -18.54 29.39
CA LYS A 313 -21.78 -19.31 29.64
C LYS A 313 -21.00 -19.45 28.33
N CYS A 314 -19.69 -19.20 28.39
CA CYS A 314 -18.83 -19.38 27.24
C CYS A 314 -18.67 -20.88 26.88
N GLN A 315 -18.71 -21.17 25.58
CA GLN A 315 -18.28 -22.44 24.97
C GLN A 315 -16.74 -22.51 25.03
N ARG A 316 -16.19 -23.71 25.25
CA ARG A 316 -14.73 -23.89 25.23
C ARG A 316 -14.16 -23.70 23.83
N TRP A 317 -13.00 -23.07 23.73
CA TRP A 317 -12.33 -22.81 22.45
C TRP A 317 -11.90 -24.08 21.70
N SER A 318 -11.71 -25.18 22.41
CA SER A 318 -11.42 -26.50 21.82
C SER A 318 -12.68 -27.26 21.39
N GLU A 319 -13.88 -26.82 21.80
CA GLU A 319 -15.14 -27.48 21.48
C GLU A 319 -15.77 -26.92 20.20
N GLN A 320 -16.46 -27.78 19.44
CA GLN A 320 -17.10 -27.41 18.17
C GLN A 320 -18.64 -27.47 18.25
N THR A 321 -19.18 -27.46 19.46
CA THR A 321 -20.61 -27.56 19.77
C THR A 321 -20.95 -26.62 20.92
N PRO A 322 -22.10 -25.89 20.88
CA PRO A 322 -23.10 -25.87 19.80
C PRO A 322 -22.62 -25.17 18.52
N HIS A 323 -21.59 -24.32 18.60
CA HIS A 323 -21.11 -23.54 17.46
C HIS A 323 -19.80 -24.08 16.91
N LYS A 324 -19.78 -24.48 15.63
CA LYS A 324 -18.53 -24.74 14.91
C LYS A 324 -17.76 -23.44 14.66
N HIS A 325 -16.44 -23.46 14.83
CA HIS A 325 -15.57 -22.31 14.58
C HIS A 325 -14.11 -22.71 14.33
N ASN A 326 -13.34 -21.82 13.70
CA ASN A 326 -11.90 -21.97 13.45
C ASN A 326 -11.01 -21.34 14.54
N ARG A 327 -11.58 -20.60 15.50
CA ARG A 327 -10.84 -19.97 16.60
C ARG A 327 -10.46 -21.00 17.66
N THR A 328 -9.60 -21.93 17.29
CA THR A 328 -9.17 -23.02 18.16
C THR A 328 -7.74 -22.78 18.63
N PRO A 329 -7.33 -23.39 19.76
CA PRO A 329 -5.95 -23.30 20.25
C PRO A 329 -4.91 -23.74 19.20
N GLU A 330 -5.26 -24.69 18.33
CA GLU A 330 -4.38 -25.21 17.29
C GLU A 330 -4.14 -24.19 16.15
N ASN A 331 -5.18 -23.40 15.83
CA ASN A 331 -5.10 -22.37 14.79
C ASN A 331 -4.50 -21.06 15.33
N PHE A 332 -4.71 -20.75 16.61
CA PHE A 332 -4.26 -19.51 17.26
C PHE A 332 -3.48 -19.77 18.56
N PRO A 333 -2.33 -20.46 18.49
CA PRO A 333 -1.65 -20.96 19.69
C PRO A 333 -1.05 -19.86 20.57
N CYS A 334 -0.73 -18.69 20.01
CA CYS A 334 -0.23 -17.55 20.77
C CYS A 334 -1.32 -16.62 21.31
N LYS A 335 -2.60 -16.95 21.12
CA LYS A 335 -3.73 -16.16 21.63
C LYS A 335 -4.26 -16.66 22.98
N ASN A 336 -3.60 -17.65 23.59
CA ASN A 336 -3.93 -18.21 24.91
C ASN A 336 -5.42 -18.58 25.04
N LEU A 337 -5.96 -19.28 24.03
CA LEU A 337 -7.35 -19.72 23.95
C LEU A 337 -7.63 -20.90 24.90
N GLU A 338 -7.37 -20.72 26.18
CA GLU A 338 -7.52 -21.74 27.21
C GLU A 338 -8.98 -21.85 27.69
N GLU A 339 -9.43 -23.09 27.93
CA GLU A 339 -10.77 -23.39 28.43
C GLU A 339 -11.87 -22.66 27.64
N ASN A 340 -12.75 -21.94 28.34
CA ASN A 340 -13.80 -21.10 27.79
C ASN A 340 -13.65 -19.64 28.25
N TYR A 341 -12.44 -19.22 28.60
CA TYR A 341 -12.21 -17.86 29.07
C TYR A 341 -12.38 -16.85 27.93
N CYS A 342 -12.93 -15.68 28.23
CA CYS A 342 -13.08 -14.61 27.27
C CYS A 342 -11.71 -14.15 26.76
N ARG A 343 -11.58 -14.01 25.44
CA ARG A 343 -10.34 -13.63 24.76
C ARG A 343 -10.64 -12.69 23.61
N ASN A 344 -9.63 -11.98 23.13
CA ASN A 344 -9.74 -11.19 21.91
C ASN A 344 -8.66 -11.64 20.91
N PRO A 345 -8.84 -12.80 20.25
CA PRO A 345 -7.84 -13.34 19.34
C PRO A 345 -7.73 -12.57 18.01
N ASP A 346 -8.72 -11.74 17.67
CA ASP A 346 -8.91 -11.18 16.33
C ASP A 346 -9.06 -9.65 16.27
N GLY A 347 -8.72 -8.97 17.35
CA GLY A 347 -8.65 -7.50 17.40
C GLY A 347 -10.03 -6.81 17.39
N GLU A 348 -11.05 -7.54 17.83
CA GLU A 348 -12.42 -7.06 18.00
C GLU A 348 -12.48 -5.95 19.07
N SER A 349 -13.61 -5.26 19.22
CA SER A 349 -13.74 -4.12 20.15
C SER A 349 -13.49 -4.45 21.64
N GLY A 350 -13.53 -5.72 22.03
CA GLY A 350 -13.26 -6.18 23.38
C GLY A 350 -13.21 -7.72 23.47
N PRO A 351 -12.79 -8.30 24.61
CA PRO A 351 -12.81 -9.74 24.82
C PRO A 351 -14.21 -10.33 24.64
N TRP A 352 -14.29 -11.49 23.99
CA TRP A 352 -15.51 -12.18 23.64
C TRP A 352 -15.33 -13.70 23.76
N CYS A 353 -16.43 -14.45 23.63
CA CYS A 353 -16.41 -15.90 23.52
C CYS A 353 -17.60 -16.42 22.71
N PHE A 354 -17.49 -17.63 22.14
CA PHE A 354 -18.67 -18.38 21.69
C PHE A 354 -19.52 -18.75 22.89
N THR A 355 -20.85 -18.86 22.73
CA THR A 355 -21.73 -19.18 23.85
C THR A 355 -22.24 -20.62 23.80
N THR A 356 -22.59 -21.20 24.93
CA THR A 356 -23.25 -22.52 24.97
C THR A 356 -24.73 -22.46 24.55
N ASN A 357 -25.28 -21.27 24.26
CA ASN A 357 -26.63 -21.10 23.76
C ASN A 357 -26.64 -21.25 22.23
N SER A 358 -27.47 -22.14 21.69
CA SER A 358 -27.57 -22.40 20.24
C SER A 358 -28.09 -21.21 19.42
N GLU A 359 -28.81 -20.28 20.03
CA GLU A 359 -29.35 -19.09 19.35
C GLU A 359 -28.34 -17.94 19.30
N VAL A 360 -27.44 -17.86 20.28
CA VAL A 360 -26.44 -16.79 20.41
C VAL A 360 -25.07 -17.35 20.08
N ARG A 361 -24.61 -17.13 18.85
CA ARG A 361 -23.33 -17.68 18.38
C ARG A 361 -22.14 -17.27 19.24
N TRP A 362 -22.00 -15.97 19.49
CA TRP A 362 -20.92 -15.39 20.29
C TRP A 362 -21.38 -14.06 20.88
N GLU A 363 -20.75 -13.64 21.96
CA GLU A 363 -21.01 -12.35 22.59
C GLU A 363 -19.76 -11.83 23.32
N HIS A 364 -19.68 -10.50 23.49
CA HIS A 364 -18.67 -9.84 24.30
C HIS A 364 -18.81 -10.15 25.79
N CYS A 365 -17.69 -10.05 26.52
CA CYS A 365 -17.63 -10.23 27.95
C CYS A 365 -17.41 -8.91 28.70
N LYS A 366 -17.97 -8.81 29.90
CA LYS A 366 -17.73 -7.67 30.79
C LYS A 366 -16.45 -7.90 31.59
N ILE A 367 -15.36 -7.26 31.18
CA ILE A 367 -14.08 -7.33 31.88
C ILE A 367 -13.84 -6.04 32.66
N PRO A 368 -13.46 -6.09 33.95
CA PRO A 368 -13.15 -4.88 34.73
C PRO A 368 -11.88 -4.21 34.22
N SER A 369 -11.90 -2.89 34.07
CA SER A 369 -10.73 -2.09 33.66
C SER A 369 -9.63 -2.14 34.71
N CYS A 370 -8.37 -2.04 34.26
CA CYS A 370 -7.23 -1.96 35.18
C CYS A 370 -7.23 -0.64 35.96
N ASP A 371 -6.94 -0.68 37.26
CA ASP A 371 -6.68 0.53 38.04
C ASP A 371 -5.50 1.30 37.44
N SER A 372 -5.55 2.63 37.49
CA SER A 372 -4.64 3.53 36.79
C SER A 372 -3.19 3.43 37.28
N SER A 373 -2.45 2.43 36.81
CA SER A 373 -0.99 2.49 36.77
C SER A 373 -0.57 3.54 35.74
N GLN A 374 0.42 4.39 36.07
CA GLN A 374 0.93 5.51 35.25
C GLN A 374 1.54 5.15 33.88
N VAL A 375 1.18 4.00 33.32
CA VAL A 375 1.49 3.64 31.93
C VAL A 375 0.16 3.44 31.22
N SER A 376 -0.42 4.56 30.75
CA SER A 376 -1.55 4.51 29.81
C SER A 376 -1.01 4.12 28.43
N PRO A 377 -1.33 2.93 27.89
CA PRO A 377 -0.96 2.50 26.55
C PRO A 377 -2.11 2.77 25.58
N GLU A 378 -2.91 3.82 25.79
CA GLU A 378 -3.81 4.34 24.75
C GLU A 378 -3.04 4.87 23.54
N GLN A 379 -1.70 4.91 23.59
CA GLN A 379 -0.79 5.25 22.49
C GLN A 379 -0.04 4.04 21.88
N ALA A 380 -0.31 2.80 22.30
CA ALA A 380 0.49 1.63 21.90
C ALA A 380 0.03 0.89 20.63
N GLU A 381 -1.00 1.38 19.93
CA GLU A 381 -1.26 0.98 18.55
C GLU A 381 -1.23 2.21 17.66
N ALA A 382 -0.25 2.25 16.75
CA ALA A 382 -0.26 3.17 15.64
C ALA A 382 -1.38 2.75 14.67
N THR A 383 -2.64 3.00 15.02
CA THR A 383 -3.72 2.97 14.03
C THR A 383 -3.36 3.97 12.95
N VAL A 384 -3.24 3.50 11.71
CA VAL A 384 -2.95 4.35 10.55
C VAL A 384 -3.97 5.49 10.56
N PRO A 385 -3.52 6.77 10.59
CA PRO A 385 -4.42 7.91 10.52
C PRO A 385 -5.41 7.78 9.35
N PRO A 386 -6.66 8.22 9.51
CA PRO A 386 -7.61 8.20 8.41
C PRO A 386 -7.08 9.00 7.21
N GLU A 387 -7.44 8.56 6.01
CA GLU A 387 -7.04 9.26 4.79
C GLU A 387 -7.70 10.64 4.72
N GLN A 388 -6.91 11.69 4.89
CA GLN A 388 -7.38 13.08 4.87
C GLN A 388 -6.74 13.92 3.75
N THR A 389 -5.96 13.32 2.85
CA THR A 389 -5.36 14.01 1.71
C THR A 389 -6.46 14.67 0.87
N PRO A 390 -6.48 16.00 0.71
CA PRO A 390 -7.50 16.68 -0.06
C PRO A 390 -7.51 16.25 -1.52
N VAL A 391 -8.70 16.07 -2.08
CA VAL A 391 -8.87 15.68 -3.49
C VAL A 391 -8.80 16.91 -4.38
N VAL A 392 -9.28 18.05 -3.89
CA VAL A 392 -8.92 19.35 -4.44
C VAL A 392 -7.45 19.58 -4.10
N GLN A 393 -6.57 19.36 -5.08
CA GLN A 393 -5.12 19.43 -4.87
C GLN A 393 -4.73 20.77 -4.25
N GLU A 394 -4.25 20.71 -3.01
CA GLU A 394 -3.73 21.87 -2.29
C GLU A 394 -2.44 22.38 -2.91
N CYS A 395 -2.13 23.65 -2.62
CA CYS A 395 -0.92 24.28 -3.08
C CYS A 395 -0.02 24.76 -1.94
N TYR A 396 1.25 25.00 -2.22
CA TYR A 396 2.20 25.60 -1.28
C TYR A 396 2.87 26.85 -1.87
N LEU A 397 3.26 27.78 -0.99
CA LEU A 397 3.98 29.02 -1.33
C LEU A 397 5.48 28.87 -1.10
N GLY A 398 6.30 29.50 -1.95
CA GLY A 398 7.76 29.45 -1.85
C GLY A 398 8.29 28.02 -1.85
N ASN A 399 8.97 27.64 -0.77
CA ASN A 399 9.45 26.27 -0.55
C ASN A 399 8.52 25.42 0.35
N GLY A 400 7.37 25.96 0.77
CA GLY A 400 6.35 25.23 1.52
C GLY A 400 6.62 25.03 3.01
N GLN A 401 7.58 25.74 3.61
CA GLN A 401 7.78 25.74 5.07
C GLN A 401 6.55 26.23 5.86
N SER A 402 5.74 27.11 5.27
CA SER A 402 4.49 27.62 5.84
C SER A 402 3.29 26.69 5.59
N TYR A 403 3.44 25.63 4.78
CA TYR A 403 2.33 24.73 4.46
C TYR A 403 1.84 23.98 5.72
N ARG A 404 0.53 24.02 5.97
CA ARG A 404 -0.13 23.40 7.13
C ARG A 404 -1.34 22.55 6.77
N GLY A 405 -1.53 22.23 5.49
CA GLY A 405 -2.64 21.41 5.00
C GLY A 405 -2.57 19.95 5.44
N THR A 406 -3.54 19.16 5.01
CA THR A 406 -3.75 17.75 5.44
C THR A 406 -3.28 16.71 4.41
N SER A 407 -2.60 17.13 3.34
CA SER A 407 -2.03 16.18 2.38
C SER A 407 -1.05 15.23 3.07
N SER A 408 -1.19 13.93 2.84
CA SER A 408 -0.34 12.87 3.39
C SER A 408 0.02 11.81 2.34
N THR A 409 -0.01 12.21 1.06
CA THR A 409 0.30 11.35 -0.09
C THR A 409 1.48 11.91 -0.87
N THR A 410 2.46 11.05 -1.16
CA THR A 410 3.66 11.42 -1.94
C THR A 410 3.35 11.54 -3.43
N ILE A 411 4.26 12.13 -4.20
CA ILE A 411 4.17 12.24 -5.67
C ILE A 411 3.97 10.89 -6.39
N THR A 412 4.49 9.79 -5.81
CA THR A 412 4.33 8.43 -6.35
C THR A 412 3.06 7.75 -5.85
N GLY A 413 2.36 8.34 -4.89
CA GLY A 413 1.14 7.80 -4.28
C GLY A 413 1.36 7.02 -2.98
N ARG A 414 2.58 7.02 -2.42
CA ARG A 414 2.86 6.38 -1.13
C ARG A 414 2.22 7.16 0.02
N LYS A 415 1.91 6.44 1.11
CA LYS A 415 1.41 7.04 2.34
C LYS A 415 2.56 7.54 3.22
N CYS A 416 2.39 8.73 3.76
CA CYS A 416 3.32 9.31 4.71
C CYS A 416 3.28 8.56 6.06
N GLN A 417 4.46 8.30 6.61
CA GLN A 417 4.66 7.87 8.00
C GLN A 417 4.34 9.04 8.95
N SER A 418 3.80 8.73 10.13
CA SER A 418 3.58 9.76 11.15
C SER A 418 4.88 10.30 11.73
N TRP A 419 4.97 11.62 11.94
CA TRP A 419 6.14 12.29 12.51
C TRP A 419 6.46 11.90 13.95
N SER A 420 5.51 11.30 14.68
CA SER A 420 5.76 10.73 16.01
C SER A 420 6.19 9.26 15.95
N SER A 421 5.93 8.57 14.84
CA SER A 421 6.31 7.17 14.64
C SER A 421 7.81 7.06 14.34
N MET A 422 8.47 6.05 14.89
CA MET A 422 9.84 5.68 14.56
C MET A 422 9.91 4.47 13.61
N THR A 423 8.76 4.01 13.10
CA THR A 423 8.65 2.87 12.18
C THR A 423 7.82 3.24 10.94
N PRO A 424 8.20 2.75 9.74
CA PRO A 424 9.39 1.93 9.48
C PRO A 424 10.71 2.71 9.55
N HIS A 425 10.69 4.04 9.48
CA HIS A 425 11.91 4.85 9.45
C HIS A 425 12.14 5.59 10.77
N ARG A 426 13.22 5.26 11.47
CA ARG A 426 13.67 6.04 12.63
C ARG A 426 14.23 7.39 12.17
N HIS A 427 13.85 8.47 12.85
CA HIS A 427 14.29 9.83 12.49
C HIS A 427 14.33 10.81 13.67
N SER A 428 14.91 11.99 13.45
CA SER A 428 15.02 13.08 14.43
C SER A 428 14.00 14.21 14.24
N MET A 429 13.26 14.22 13.13
CA MET A 429 12.24 15.24 12.83
C MET A 429 10.95 14.96 13.61
N THR A 430 10.94 15.23 14.91
CA THR A 430 9.78 15.01 15.79
C THR A 430 9.20 16.34 16.27
N PRO A 431 7.92 16.38 16.69
CA PRO A 431 7.29 17.59 17.22
C PRO A 431 8.07 18.22 18.38
N GLY A 432 8.67 17.39 19.24
CA GLY A 432 9.47 17.87 20.38
C GLY A 432 10.80 18.51 19.97
N LYS A 433 11.39 18.11 18.83
CA LYS A 433 12.67 18.65 18.34
C LYS A 433 12.50 19.82 17.40
N VAL A 434 11.42 19.86 16.62
CA VAL A 434 11.14 20.92 15.64
C VAL A 434 9.71 21.46 15.83
N PRO A 435 9.42 22.15 16.96
CA PRO A 435 8.05 22.50 17.35
C PRO A 435 7.34 23.43 16.36
N ASN A 436 8.09 24.35 15.74
CA ASN A 436 7.52 25.38 14.86
C ASN A 436 7.15 24.85 13.46
N ALA A 437 7.59 23.65 13.09
CA ALA A 437 7.33 23.06 11.78
C ALA A 437 5.91 22.46 11.65
N GLY A 438 5.12 22.41 12.75
CA GLY A 438 3.75 21.92 12.72
C GLY A 438 3.65 20.43 12.35
N LEU A 439 4.57 19.60 12.87
CA LEU A 439 4.71 18.18 12.57
C LEU A 439 3.59 17.33 13.20
N THR A 440 2.34 17.53 12.77
CA THR A 440 1.18 16.80 13.29
C THR A 440 0.82 15.61 12.38
N MET A 441 0.34 14.53 13.00
CA MET A 441 -0.13 13.32 12.29
C MET A 441 0.94 12.78 11.32
N ASN A 442 0.57 12.53 10.07
CA ASN A 442 1.45 12.14 8.96
C ASN A 442 1.39 13.14 7.81
N TYR A 443 1.05 14.41 8.08
CA TYR A 443 0.88 15.40 7.02
C TYR A 443 2.22 15.85 6.43
N CYS A 444 2.21 16.20 5.15
CA CYS A 444 3.33 16.76 4.44
C CYS A 444 3.84 18.06 5.07
N ARG A 445 5.14 18.16 5.35
CA ARG A 445 5.78 19.34 5.96
C ARG A 445 7.15 19.57 5.35
N ASN A 446 7.76 20.72 5.65
CA ASN A 446 9.12 21.02 5.23
C ASN A 446 9.94 21.56 6.41
N PRO A 447 10.34 20.70 7.37
CA PRO A 447 11.02 21.15 8.59
C PRO A 447 12.48 21.58 8.38
N ASP A 448 13.08 21.20 7.25
CA ASP A 448 14.52 21.40 6.95
C ASP A 448 14.77 22.36 5.78
N GLY A 449 13.72 23.05 5.31
CA GLY A 449 13.85 24.10 4.30
C GLY A 449 14.19 23.59 2.89
N ASP A 450 13.88 22.33 2.57
CA ASP A 450 14.01 21.73 1.24
C ASP A 450 13.18 22.50 0.17
N LYS A 451 13.26 22.17 -1.12
CA LYS A 451 12.56 22.80 -2.24
C LYS A 451 11.03 22.70 -2.18
N GLY A 452 10.48 21.82 -1.35
CA GLY A 452 9.04 21.61 -1.22
C GLY A 452 8.69 20.72 -0.03
N PRO A 453 7.40 20.63 0.34
CA PRO A 453 6.94 19.71 1.38
C PRO A 453 7.21 18.25 1.04
N TRP A 454 7.60 17.49 2.06
CA TRP A 454 7.93 16.07 1.98
C TRP A 454 7.44 15.33 3.22
N CYS A 455 7.57 14.00 3.21
CA CYS A 455 7.35 13.17 4.38
C CYS A 455 8.21 11.91 4.33
N TYR A 456 8.43 11.27 5.47
CA TYR A 456 8.90 9.88 5.51
C TYR A 456 7.77 8.97 4.95
N THR A 457 8.10 7.90 4.24
CA THR A 457 7.07 7.00 3.69
C THR A 457 6.77 5.83 4.63
N THR A 458 5.66 5.15 4.40
CA THR A 458 5.31 3.89 5.09
C THR A 458 5.95 2.66 4.44
N ASP A 459 6.65 2.83 3.33
CA ASP A 459 7.38 1.79 2.60
C ASP A 459 8.81 1.68 3.15
N PRO A 460 9.19 0.56 3.79
CA PRO A 460 10.50 0.42 4.41
C PRO A 460 11.65 0.51 3.40
N SER A 461 11.38 0.31 2.10
CA SER A 461 12.38 0.42 1.03
C SER A 461 12.57 1.85 0.51
N VAL A 462 11.72 2.81 0.89
CA VAL A 462 11.80 4.21 0.44
C VAL A 462 11.68 5.14 1.64
N ARG A 463 12.82 5.67 2.11
CA ARG A 463 12.86 6.46 3.35
C ARG A 463 11.93 7.67 3.32
N TRP A 464 11.91 8.40 2.22
CA TRP A 464 11.17 9.66 2.09
C TRP A 464 10.88 10.00 0.64
N GLU A 465 9.87 10.84 0.41
CA GLU A 465 9.59 11.43 -0.90
C GLU A 465 8.94 12.82 -0.76
N PHE A 466 8.96 13.61 -1.84
CA PHE A 466 8.16 14.83 -1.92
C PHE A 466 6.66 14.53 -1.98
N CYS A 467 5.88 15.50 -1.49
CA CYS A 467 4.43 15.40 -1.47
C CYS A 467 3.78 15.80 -2.79
N ASN A 468 2.60 15.22 -3.07
CA ASN A 468 1.84 15.49 -4.29
C ASN A 468 1.09 16.84 -4.23
N LEU A 469 1.84 17.94 -4.13
CA LEU A 469 1.32 19.30 -4.02
C LEU A 469 1.77 20.16 -5.20
N LYS A 470 0.91 21.09 -5.62
CA LYS A 470 1.25 22.10 -6.64
C LYS A 470 1.81 23.37 -5.99
N LYS A 471 2.57 24.19 -6.72
CA LYS A 471 2.87 25.56 -6.26
C LYS A 471 1.63 26.44 -6.45
N CYS A 472 1.35 27.34 -5.51
CA CYS A 472 0.25 28.28 -5.65
C CYS A 472 0.55 29.26 -6.79
N SER A 473 -0.46 29.62 -7.57
CA SER A 473 -0.37 30.73 -8.54
C SER A 473 -0.17 32.04 -7.77
N GLU A 474 0.76 32.89 -8.22
CA GLU A 474 1.24 34.09 -7.48
C GLU A 474 0.16 35.17 -7.22
N THR A 475 -1.08 35.00 -7.69
CA THR A 475 -2.18 35.96 -7.54
C THR A 475 -2.97 35.89 -6.23
N GLN A 476 -2.65 34.98 -5.30
CA GLN A 476 -3.33 34.91 -3.98
C GLN A 476 -2.49 35.45 -2.81
N GLY A 477 -1.51 36.31 -3.12
CA GLY A 477 -0.60 36.93 -2.16
C GLY A 477 -0.72 38.45 -2.04
N ALA A 478 -1.91 39.04 -2.18
CA ALA A 478 -2.15 40.43 -1.80
C ALA A 478 -3.63 40.62 -1.49
N ALA A 479 -3.97 40.79 -0.21
CA ALA A 479 -5.27 41.29 0.19
C ALA A 479 -5.37 42.78 -0.17
N THR A 480 -6.52 43.14 -0.75
CA THR A 480 -7.11 44.48 -0.85
C THR A 480 -6.24 45.58 -1.44
N ASN A 481 -6.40 45.82 -2.74
CA ASN A 481 -6.70 47.17 -3.25
C ASN A 481 -7.53 47.02 -4.54
N THR A 482 -8.69 47.65 -4.53
CA THR A 482 -9.68 47.73 -5.62
C THR A 482 -9.05 48.27 -6.90
N PRO A 483 -9.36 47.70 -8.07
CA PRO A 483 -9.37 48.46 -9.31
C PRO A 483 -10.80 48.59 -9.82
N SER A 484 -11.19 49.84 -10.05
CA SER A 484 -12.39 50.30 -10.75
C SER A 484 -12.45 49.83 -12.21
N GLU A 485 -13.69 49.79 -12.74
CA GLU A 485 -14.10 49.73 -14.16
C GLU A 485 -13.19 50.59 -15.07
N ASP A 486 -12.93 50.32 -16.36
CA ASP A 486 -13.83 49.90 -17.45
C ASP A 486 -13.01 49.63 -18.78
N GLN A 487 -13.62 48.98 -19.80
CA GLN A 487 -13.28 49.00 -21.27
C GLN A 487 -12.18 48.03 -21.85
N PRO A 488 -12.20 47.66 -23.17
CA PRO A 488 -12.79 46.40 -23.66
C PRO A 488 -11.80 45.43 -24.35
N VAL A 489 -12.28 44.19 -24.52
CA VAL A 489 -11.61 43.04 -25.14
C VAL A 489 -11.23 43.29 -26.60
N SER A 490 -9.93 43.13 -26.92
CA SER A 490 -9.47 42.86 -28.29
C SER A 490 -9.04 41.40 -28.39
N SER A 491 -9.72 40.66 -29.25
CA SER A 491 -9.46 39.25 -29.58
C SER A 491 -8.29 39.15 -30.56
N GLN A 492 -7.21 38.48 -30.17
CA GLN A 492 -6.36 37.75 -31.11
C GLN A 492 -5.91 36.44 -30.46
N GLY A 493 -6.26 35.34 -31.13
CA GLY A 493 -5.91 33.99 -30.72
C GLY A 493 -4.41 33.77 -30.80
N SER A 494 -3.85 33.23 -29.72
CA SER A 494 -2.58 32.52 -29.75
C SER A 494 -2.89 31.03 -29.67
N SER A 495 -2.39 30.30 -30.66
CA SER A 495 -2.28 28.85 -30.68
C SER A 495 -1.72 28.34 -29.34
N GLU A 496 -2.38 27.35 -28.74
CA GLU A 496 -1.89 26.63 -27.56
C GLU A 496 -0.48 26.10 -27.83
N ALA A 497 0.54 26.81 -27.34
CA ALA A 497 1.83 26.21 -27.09
C ALA A 497 1.61 25.17 -25.99
N GLU A 498 1.89 23.89 -26.26
CA GLU A 498 1.89 22.86 -25.23
C GLU A 498 2.66 23.38 -24.00
N ALA A 499 1.97 23.48 -22.87
CA ALA A 499 2.55 24.02 -21.65
C ALA A 499 3.81 23.20 -21.29
N ASP A 500 4.93 23.86 -21.01
CA ASP A 500 6.19 23.20 -20.63
C ASP A 500 6.08 22.64 -19.20
N CYS A 501 5.52 21.44 -19.08
CA CYS A 501 5.13 20.80 -17.82
C CYS A 501 5.42 19.29 -17.82
N MET A 502 5.41 18.67 -16.64
CA MET A 502 5.65 17.23 -16.46
C MET A 502 4.44 16.51 -15.86
N LEU A 503 4.36 15.20 -16.10
CA LEU A 503 3.43 14.29 -15.44
C LEU A 503 4.19 13.37 -14.49
N GLY A 504 3.68 13.20 -13.26
CA GLY A 504 4.28 12.31 -12.26
C GLY A 504 5.69 12.80 -11.85
N ASN A 505 6.69 11.92 -11.90
CA ASN A 505 8.08 12.31 -11.64
C ASN A 505 8.80 12.87 -12.89
N GLY A 506 8.12 13.00 -14.05
CA GLY A 506 8.74 13.56 -15.25
C GLY A 506 9.65 12.62 -16.05
N LYS A 507 9.56 11.29 -15.88
CA LYS A 507 10.25 10.32 -16.75
C LYS A 507 9.97 10.54 -18.25
N GLY A 508 8.72 10.86 -18.57
CA GLY A 508 8.26 11.17 -19.93
C GLY A 508 8.45 12.63 -20.35
N TYR A 509 9.00 13.50 -19.48
CA TYR A 509 9.14 14.91 -19.79
C TYR A 509 10.10 15.14 -20.96
N ARG A 510 9.66 15.91 -21.96
CA ARG A 510 10.43 16.25 -23.17
C ARG A 510 10.45 17.76 -23.46
N GLY A 511 10.10 18.59 -22.47
CA GLY A 511 10.12 20.04 -22.60
C GLY A 511 11.52 20.64 -22.76
N LYS A 512 11.61 21.97 -22.83
CA LYS A 512 12.83 22.70 -23.24
C LYS A 512 13.51 23.44 -22.09
N ARG A 513 13.07 23.23 -20.85
CA ARG A 513 13.71 23.82 -19.67
C ARG A 513 15.16 23.36 -19.56
N ALA A 514 16.10 24.29 -19.33
CA ALA A 514 17.55 24.04 -19.31
C ALA A 514 18.27 24.76 -18.14
N THR A 515 17.52 25.05 -17.08
CA THR A 515 18.02 25.76 -15.90
C THR A 515 17.55 25.04 -14.64
N THR A 516 18.46 24.92 -13.67
CA THR A 516 18.22 24.24 -12.40
C THR A 516 17.38 25.11 -11.45
N VAL A 517 16.90 24.54 -10.35
CA VAL A 517 16.17 25.27 -9.29
C VAL A 517 17.00 26.43 -8.72
N ALA A 518 18.33 26.27 -8.66
CA ALA A 518 19.25 27.29 -8.19
C ALA A 518 19.57 28.38 -9.24
N GLY A 519 19.00 28.28 -10.45
CA GLY A 519 19.30 29.21 -11.55
C GLY A 519 20.55 28.87 -12.34
N THR A 520 21.22 27.74 -12.06
CA THR A 520 22.41 27.30 -12.79
C THR A 520 22.02 26.74 -14.16
N THR A 521 22.78 27.06 -15.19
CA THR A 521 22.57 26.52 -16.54
C THR A 521 22.95 25.03 -16.59
N CYS A 522 22.18 24.25 -17.34
CA CYS A 522 22.49 22.85 -17.57
C CYS A 522 23.67 22.69 -18.56
N GLN A 523 24.59 21.78 -18.26
CA GLN A 523 25.55 21.23 -19.20
C GLN A 523 24.84 20.36 -20.25
N ALA A 524 25.33 20.35 -21.48
CA ALA A 524 24.78 19.50 -22.52
C ALA A 524 25.06 18.01 -22.25
N TRP A 525 24.08 17.13 -22.48
CA TRP A 525 24.20 15.69 -22.21
C TRP A 525 25.27 14.99 -23.05
N ALA A 526 25.63 15.55 -24.20
CA ALA A 526 26.74 15.05 -25.03
C ALA A 526 28.10 15.67 -24.64
N ALA A 527 28.10 16.77 -23.86
CA ALA A 527 29.32 17.45 -23.46
C ALA A 527 29.96 16.74 -22.26
N GLN A 528 31.29 16.62 -22.27
CA GLN A 528 32.08 16.02 -21.20
C GLN A 528 32.85 17.07 -20.36
N GLU A 529 32.45 18.34 -20.48
CA GLU A 529 32.98 19.47 -19.73
C GLU A 529 31.84 20.44 -19.34
N PRO A 530 31.89 21.06 -18.14
CA PRO A 530 32.93 20.94 -17.12
C PRO A 530 32.95 19.59 -16.39
N HIS A 531 31.87 18.79 -16.43
CA HIS A 531 31.81 17.49 -15.79
C HIS A 531 31.93 16.34 -16.79
N ARG A 532 32.81 15.39 -16.51
CA ARG A 532 32.86 14.11 -17.24
C ARG A 532 31.87 13.13 -16.64
N HIS A 533 31.14 12.40 -17.48
CA HIS A 533 30.17 11.42 -17.03
C HIS A 533 30.09 10.24 -18.03
N SER A 534 30.10 9.02 -17.49
CA SER A 534 30.10 7.78 -18.30
C SER A 534 28.71 7.19 -18.52
N ILE A 535 27.71 7.70 -17.79
CA ILE A 535 26.30 7.32 -17.85
C ILE A 535 25.45 8.55 -18.13
N PHE A 536 24.19 8.32 -18.52
CA PHE A 536 23.27 9.38 -18.94
C PHE A 536 23.82 10.22 -20.11
N THR A 537 24.44 9.55 -21.08
CA THR A 537 24.75 10.14 -22.39
C THR A 537 23.67 9.75 -23.41
N PRO A 538 23.54 10.47 -24.53
CA PRO A 538 22.63 10.10 -25.61
C PRO A 538 22.82 8.66 -26.10
N GLU A 539 24.05 8.13 -26.02
CA GLU A 539 24.42 6.77 -26.43
C GLU A 539 24.02 5.73 -25.38
N THR A 540 24.21 6.01 -24.08
CA THR A 540 23.85 5.05 -23.02
C THR A 540 22.35 4.99 -22.76
N ASN A 541 21.61 6.08 -23.01
CA ASN A 541 20.18 6.19 -22.72
C ASN A 541 19.39 6.77 -23.92
N PRO A 542 19.38 6.11 -25.09
CA PRO A 542 18.86 6.69 -26.34
C PRO A 542 17.36 7.00 -26.30
N ARG A 543 16.58 6.30 -25.47
CA ARG A 543 15.14 6.52 -25.31
C ARG A 543 14.78 7.62 -24.31
N ALA A 544 15.75 8.16 -23.58
CA ALA A 544 15.50 9.18 -22.56
C ALA A 544 15.38 10.61 -23.14
N GLY A 545 15.64 10.79 -24.43
CA GLY A 545 15.54 12.10 -25.09
C GLY A 545 16.55 13.11 -24.54
N LEU A 546 17.78 12.68 -24.29
CA LEU A 546 18.88 13.47 -23.75
C LEU A 546 19.46 14.44 -24.79
N GLU A 547 18.59 15.30 -25.32
CA GLU A 547 18.94 16.27 -26.35
C GLU A 547 19.45 17.57 -25.73
N LYS A 548 20.50 18.14 -26.33
CA LYS A 548 21.12 19.41 -25.91
C LYS A 548 21.41 19.39 -24.41
N ASN A 549 20.96 20.41 -23.67
CA ASN A 549 21.10 20.55 -22.23
C ASN A 549 19.75 20.62 -21.51
N TYR A 550 18.70 20.03 -22.09
CA TYR A 550 17.38 20.10 -21.50
C TYR A 550 17.25 19.20 -20.26
N CYS A 551 16.52 19.63 -19.25
CA CYS A 551 16.25 18.85 -18.05
C CYS A 551 15.51 17.55 -18.38
N ARG A 552 15.97 16.42 -17.86
CA ARG A 552 15.39 15.09 -18.12
C ARG A 552 15.38 14.26 -16.84
N ASN A 553 14.58 13.19 -16.82
CA ASN A 553 14.56 12.23 -15.72
C ASN A 553 14.82 10.80 -16.24
N PRO A 554 16.03 10.51 -16.75
CA PRO A 554 16.36 9.22 -17.38
C PRO A 554 16.36 8.04 -16.40
N ASP A 555 16.67 8.29 -15.14
CA ASP A 555 16.76 7.35 -14.02
C ASP A 555 15.45 7.17 -13.25
N SER A 556 14.38 7.85 -13.65
CA SER A 556 13.09 7.83 -12.95
C SER A 556 13.19 8.28 -11.49
N ASP A 557 14.10 9.19 -11.19
CA ASP A 557 14.31 9.79 -9.88
C ASP A 557 13.01 10.42 -9.37
N VAL A 558 12.66 10.13 -8.12
CA VAL A 558 11.50 10.70 -7.43
C VAL A 558 11.61 12.22 -7.31
N ASN A 559 12.82 12.78 -7.27
CA ASN A 559 13.01 14.21 -7.14
C ASN A 559 12.66 15.01 -8.42
N GLY A 560 12.38 14.32 -9.54
CA GLY A 560 11.97 14.93 -10.80
C GLY A 560 13.10 15.12 -11.80
N PRO A 561 12.85 15.85 -12.90
CA PRO A 561 13.86 16.16 -13.92
C PRO A 561 15.08 16.89 -13.33
N TRP A 562 16.24 16.55 -13.85
CA TRP A 562 17.54 17.09 -13.47
C TRP A 562 18.45 17.23 -14.70
N CYS A 563 19.61 17.84 -14.51
CA CYS A 563 20.66 17.92 -15.50
C CYS A 563 22.03 18.03 -14.82
N TYR A 564 23.10 17.67 -15.55
CA TYR A 564 24.45 18.10 -15.16
C TYR A 564 24.53 19.62 -15.20
N THR A 565 25.25 20.25 -14.29
CA THR A 565 25.30 21.73 -14.21
C THR A 565 26.57 22.28 -14.82
N THR A 566 26.55 23.55 -15.24
CA THR A 566 27.78 24.25 -15.65
C THR A 566 28.63 24.73 -14.47
N ASP A 567 28.20 24.54 -13.22
CA ASP A 567 29.00 24.88 -12.02
C ASP A 567 30.00 23.74 -11.73
N PRO A 568 31.33 23.98 -11.79
CA PRO A 568 32.33 22.97 -11.52
C PRO A 568 32.27 22.36 -10.11
N LYS A 569 31.63 23.05 -9.15
CA LYS A 569 31.48 22.57 -7.76
C LYS A 569 30.26 21.69 -7.56
N LYS A 570 29.34 21.62 -8.54
CA LYS A 570 28.07 20.91 -8.42
C LYS A 570 27.82 20.08 -9.66
N LEU A 571 28.07 18.77 -9.56
CA LEU A 571 27.95 17.83 -10.67
C LEU A 571 26.58 17.93 -11.37
N PHE A 572 25.50 17.83 -10.59
CA PHE A 572 24.14 17.88 -11.10
C PHE A 572 23.22 18.65 -10.16
N ASP A 573 22.07 19.09 -10.70
CA ASP A 573 21.01 19.68 -9.90
C ASP A 573 19.64 19.44 -10.55
N TYR A 574 18.59 19.57 -9.75
CA TYR A 574 17.21 19.39 -10.22
C TYR A 574 16.69 20.63 -10.91
N CYS A 575 15.70 20.44 -11.78
CA CYS A 575 15.00 21.51 -12.46
C CYS A 575 13.59 21.70 -11.89
N ASP A 576 13.12 22.95 -11.87
CA ASP A 576 11.76 23.28 -11.44
C ASP A 576 10.77 23.12 -12.59
N VAL A 577 10.37 21.88 -12.89
CA VAL A 577 9.38 21.61 -13.95
C VAL A 577 7.98 21.53 -13.30
N PRO A 578 7.01 22.37 -13.69
CA PRO A 578 5.67 22.36 -13.10
C PRO A 578 4.91 21.09 -13.51
N GLN A 579 4.00 20.61 -12.66
CA GLN A 579 3.05 19.57 -13.07
C GLN A 579 2.08 20.14 -14.11
N CYS A 580 1.72 19.34 -15.11
CA CYS A 580 0.77 19.79 -16.13
C CYS A 580 -0.57 20.17 -15.51
N ALA A 581 -1.11 21.31 -15.94
CA ALA A 581 -2.47 21.71 -15.62
C ALA A 581 -3.40 20.66 -16.24
N SER A 582 -4.10 19.92 -15.39
CA SER A 582 -5.09 18.94 -15.84
C SER A 582 -6.32 19.68 -16.35
N SER A 583 -7.13 19.02 -17.19
CA SER A 583 -8.33 19.63 -17.77
C SER A 583 -9.21 20.20 -16.65
N SER A 584 -9.98 21.26 -16.94
CA SER A 584 -10.75 21.95 -15.91
C SER A 584 -11.65 21.00 -15.10
N PHE A 585 -12.06 19.84 -15.65
CA PHE A 585 -12.92 18.85 -15.00
C PHE A 585 -12.52 17.39 -15.31
N ASP A 586 -11.32 16.98 -14.90
CA ASP A 586 -10.93 15.55 -14.92
C ASP A 586 -11.93 14.68 -14.13
N CYS A 587 -12.12 13.43 -14.58
CA CYS A 587 -12.94 12.46 -13.85
C CYS A 587 -12.45 12.26 -12.41
N GLY A 588 -13.38 11.96 -11.50
CA GLY A 588 -13.05 11.58 -10.12
C GLY A 588 -12.47 12.71 -9.26
N LYS A 589 -12.37 13.94 -9.78
CA LYS A 589 -11.82 15.12 -9.08
C LYS A 589 -12.92 16.15 -8.80
N PRO A 590 -13.62 16.06 -7.65
CA PRO A 590 -14.63 17.04 -7.29
C PRO A 590 -14.02 18.42 -7.08
N LYS A 591 -14.80 19.48 -7.34
CA LYS A 591 -14.41 20.87 -7.05
C LYS A 591 -14.71 21.29 -5.62
N VAL A 592 -15.64 20.59 -4.97
CA VAL A 592 -15.96 20.75 -3.55
C VAL A 592 -15.35 19.57 -2.79
N GLU A 593 -14.53 19.85 -1.78
CA GLU A 593 -13.89 18.80 -0.99
C GLU A 593 -14.95 17.96 -0.23
N PRO A 594 -14.93 16.62 -0.35
CA PRO A 594 -15.80 15.76 0.45
C PRO A 594 -15.52 15.88 1.95
N LYS A 595 -16.55 15.68 2.76
CA LYS A 595 -16.43 15.77 4.23
C LYS A 595 -15.58 14.63 4.80
N LYS A 596 -15.47 13.51 4.08
CA LYS A 596 -14.75 12.28 4.48
C LYS A 596 -15.22 11.78 5.83
N CYS A 597 -16.54 11.58 5.93
CA CYS A 597 -17.22 11.13 7.14
C CYS A 597 -16.49 9.96 7.83
N PRO A 598 -16.07 10.07 9.10
CA PRO A 598 -15.38 9.00 9.79
C PRO A 598 -16.22 7.72 9.89
N GLY A 599 -15.62 6.56 9.63
CA GLY A 599 -16.33 5.27 9.59
C GLY A 599 -17.12 4.88 10.84
N ARG A 600 -16.80 5.43 12.03
CA ARG A 600 -17.53 5.14 13.28
C ARG A 600 -18.92 5.78 13.38
N VAL A 601 -19.29 6.64 12.43
CA VAL A 601 -20.57 7.37 12.46
C VAL A 601 -21.68 6.46 11.90
N VAL A 602 -22.57 6.00 12.78
CA VAL A 602 -23.75 5.20 12.41
C VAL A 602 -24.66 6.01 11.49
N GLY A 603 -25.02 5.44 10.33
CA GLY A 603 -25.86 6.10 9.32
C GLY A 603 -25.15 7.16 8.46
N GLY A 604 -23.83 7.26 8.56
CA GLY A 604 -23.01 8.18 7.77
C GLY A 604 -23.21 9.67 8.12
N CYS A 605 -22.74 10.55 7.26
CA CYS A 605 -22.83 11.99 7.41
C CYS A 605 -23.56 12.60 6.21
N VAL A 606 -24.22 13.74 6.41
CA VAL A 606 -24.62 14.59 5.28
C VAL A 606 -23.36 15.03 4.54
N ALA A 607 -23.32 14.77 3.24
CA ALA A 607 -22.20 15.14 2.37
C ALA A 607 -22.14 16.66 2.18
N ASN A 608 -20.96 17.19 1.90
CA ASN A 608 -20.87 18.57 1.43
C ASN A 608 -21.60 18.67 0.07
N PRO A 609 -22.47 19.67 -0.15
CA PRO A 609 -23.18 19.81 -1.42
C PRO A 609 -22.22 19.76 -2.62
N HIS A 610 -22.57 18.95 -3.61
CA HIS A 610 -21.79 18.76 -4.85
C HIS A 610 -20.36 18.21 -4.69
N SER A 611 -19.98 17.71 -3.50
CA SER A 611 -18.68 17.04 -3.31
C SER A 611 -18.57 15.66 -3.97
N TRP A 612 -19.69 15.10 -4.42
CA TRP A 612 -19.78 13.85 -5.18
C TRP A 612 -20.48 14.09 -6.54
N PRO A 613 -19.85 14.84 -7.46
CA PRO A 613 -20.50 15.41 -8.65
C PRO A 613 -20.89 14.39 -9.73
N TRP A 614 -20.48 13.13 -9.58
CA TRP A 614 -20.91 12.01 -10.41
C TRP A 614 -22.18 11.31 -9.90
N GLN A 615 -22.65 11.66 -8.70
CA GLN A 615 -23.84 11.07 -8.12
C GLN A 615 -25.06 11.34 -8.99
N VAL A 616 -25.75 10.27 -9.38
CA VAL A 616 -27.01 10.33 -10.11
C VAL A 616 -28.16 10.00 -9.18
N SER A 617 -29.27 10.74 -9.33
CA SER A 617 -30.58 10.35 -8.80
C SER A 617 -31.43 9.84 -9.97
N LEU A 618 -31.69 8.53 -10.00
CA LEU A 618 -32.63 7.94 -10.94
C LEU A 618 -34.05 8.13 -10.43
N ARG A 619 -34.90 8.65 -11.32
CA ARG A 619 -36.28 9.02 -11.02
C ARG A 619 -37.24 8.42 -12.01
N THR A 620 -38.46 8.18 -11.54
CA THR A 620 -39.58 7.86 -12.42
C THR A 620 -39.98 9.09 -13.23
N ARG A 621 -40.79 8.91 -14.27
CA ARG A 621 -41.37 10.02 -15.05
C ARG A 621 -42.12 11.06 -14.19
N PHE A 622 -42.60 10.68 -13.00
CA PHE A 622 -43.29 11.56 -12.06
C PHE A 622 -42.35 12.27 -11.06
N GLY A 623 -41.03 12.16 -11.24
CA GLY A 623 -40.05 12.86 -10.41
C GLY A 623 -39.74 12.20 -9.06
N MET A 624 -40.21 10.97 -8.83
CA MET A 624 -39.94 10.20 -7.61
C MET A 624 -38.58 9.49 -7.71
N HIS A 625 -37.69 9.77 -6.77
CA HIS A 625 -36.41 9.05 -6.62
C HIS A 625 -36.64 7.59 -6.19
N PHE A 626 -35.85 6.67 -6.74
CA PHE A 626 -35.94 5.25 -6.38
C PHE A 626 -34.61 4.49 -6.45
N CYS A 627 -33.63 4.98 -7.22
CA CYS A 627 -32.29 4.39 -7.32
C CYS A 627 -31.22 5.48 -7.47
N GLY A 628 -29.99 5.12 -7.14
CA GLY A 628 -28.78 5.85 -7.47
C GLY A 628 -28.21 5.46 -8.84
N GLY A 629 -27.13 6.14 -9.21
CA GLY A 629 -26.31 5.84 -10.37
C GLY A 629 -25.01 6.63 -10.33
N THR A 630 -24.14 6.40 -11.30
CA THR A 630 -22.87 7.10 -11.44
C THR A 630 -22.68 7.59 -12.86
N LEU A 631 -22.41 8.89 -13.03
CA LEU A 631 -22.02 9.45 -14.33
C LEU A 631 -20.60 8.97 -14.69
N LEU A 632 -20.45 8.28 -15.83
CA LEU A 632 -19.16 7.78 -16.34
C LEU A 632 -18.57 8.66 -17.43
N SER A 633 -19.44 9.26 -18.25
CA SER A 633 -19.10 10.26 -19.26
C SER A 633 -20.32 11.16 -19.47
N PRO A 634 -20.22 12.25 -20.26
CA PRO A 634 -21.35 13.14 -20.50
C PRO A 634 -22.63 12.44 -20.96
N ASP A 635 -22.53 11.31 -21.67
CA ASP A 635 -23.67 10.60 -22.27
C ASP A 635 -24.07 9.32 -21.53
N TRP A 636 -23.29 8.88 -20.54
CA TRP A 636 -23.42 7.53 -19.98
C TRP A 636 -23.47 7.51 -18.46
N VAL A 637 -24.49 6.83 -17.95
CA VAL A 637 -24.67 6.56 -16.52
C VAL A 637 -24.61 5.05 -16.27
N LEU A 638 -23.91 4.64 -15.22
CA LEU A 638 -23.88 3.28 -14.70
C LEU A 638 -24.82 3.16 -13.50
N THR A 639 -25.57 2.07 -13.42
CA THR A 639 -26.45 1.74 -12.29
C THR A 639 -26.57 0.23 -12.13
N ALA A 640 -27.37 -0.24 -11.18
CA ALA A 640 -27.68 -1.66 -11.00
C ALA A 640 -28.77 -2.11 -11.98
N ALA A 641 -28.72 -3.38 -12.41
CA ALA A 641 -29.72 -3.93 -13.34
C ALA A 641 -31.11 -4.00 -12.69
N HIS A 642 -31.18 -4.31 -11.39
CA HIS A 642 -32.46 -4.41 -10.67
C HIS A 642 -33.22 -3.08 -10.60
N CYS A 643 -32.55 -1.93 -10.76
CA CYS A 643 -33.21 -0.62 -10.88
C CYS A 643 -34.08 -0.51 -12.15
N LEU A 644 -33.82 -1.35 -13.15
CA LEU A 644 -34.51 -1.33 -14.45
C LEU A 644 -35.60 -2.40 -14.57
N GLU A 645 -35.80 -3.23 -13.54
CA GLU A 645 -36.78 -4.34 -13.59
C GLU A 645 -38.24 -3.86 -13.69
N ARG A 646 -38.53 -2.65 -13.19
CA ARG A 646 -39.91 -2.10 -13.22
C ARG A 646 -40.39 -1.67 -14.60
N SER A 647 -39.50 -1.38 -15.55
CA SER A 647 -39.87 -0.96 -16.91
C SER A 647 -38.74 -1.21 -17.91
N SER A 648 -39.06 -1.81 -19.06
CA SER A 648 -38.11 -1.94 -20.17
C SER A 648 -38.02 -0.70 -21.07
N ARG A 649 -38.83 0.35 -20.80
CA ARG A 649 -38.91 1.55 -21.65
C ARG A 649 -37.92 2.63 -21.15
N PRO A 650 -36.96 3.08 -21.97
CA PRO A 650 -36.04 4.17 -21.59
C PRO A 650 -36.76 5.43 -21.09
N SER A 651 -37.87 5.81 -21.74
CA SER A 651 -38.67 6.98 -21.40
C SER A 651 -39.36 6.93 -20.02
N SER A 652 -39.32 5.80 -19.32
CA SER A 652 -39.81 5.68 -17.94
C SER A 652 -38.84 6.27 -16.92
N TYR A 653 -37.60 6.52 -17.33
CA TYR A 653 -36.48 6.89 -16.47
C TYR A 653 -36.00 8.30 -16.77
N LYS A 654 -35.78 9.06 -15.69
CA LYS A 654 -35.13 10.37 -15.71
C LYS A 654 -33.85 10.33 -14.88
N VAL A 655 -32.80 10.93 -15.41
CA VAL A 655 -31.50 11.09 -14.75
C VAL A 655 -31.41 12.53 -14.26
N ILE A 656 -31.25 12.70 -12.94
CA ILE A 656 -30.98 14.01 -12.33
C ILE A 656 -29.51 14.05 -11.89
N LEU A 657 -28.81 15.11 -12.29
CA LEU A 657 -27.40 15.37 -12.02
C LEU A 657 -27.23 16.67 -11.24
N GLY A 658 -26.20 16.72 -10.38
CA GLY A 658 -25.85 17.91 -9.60
C GLY A 658 -26.73 18.17 -8.37
N ALA A 659 -27.70 17.30 -8.07
CA ALA A 659 -28.61 17.46 -6.94
C ALA A 659 -27.93 17.19 -5.59
N HIS A 660 -28.35 17.91 -4.55
CA HIS A 660 -28.04 17.57 -3.15
C HIS A 660 -29.31 17.22 -2.36
N ARG A 661 -30.46 17.81 -2.71
CA ARG A 661 -31.78 17.51 -2.14
C ARG A 661 -32.53 16.44 -2.93
N GLU A 662 -33.20 15.54 -2.24
CA GLU A 662 -34.02 14.48 -2.86
C GLU A 662 -35.34 15.03 -3.43
N LYS A 663 -36.09 15.84 -2.67
CA LYS A 663 -37.43 16.30 -3.07
C LYS A 663 -37.43 17.69 -3.69
N ASN A 664 -36.91 18.67 -2.95
CA ASN A 664 -36.87 20.07 -3.36
C ASN A 664 -35.58 20.34 -4.13
N LEU A 665 -35.56 19.95 -5.40
CA LEU A 665 -34.41 20.09 -6.30
C LEU A 665 -33.95 21.55 -6.41
N GLU A 666 -32.64 21.74 -6.46
CA GLU A 666 -32.02 23.04 -6.70
C GLU A 666 -32.26 23.53 -8.14
N ALA A 667 -32.21 24.85 -8.38
CA ALA A 667 -32.56 25.43 -9.68
C ALA A 667 -31.57 25.07 -10.80
N ASP A 668 -30.35 24.68 -10.43
CA ASP A 668 -29.23 24.40 -11.33
C ASP A 668 -28.98 22.91 -11.57
N VAL A 669 -29.87 22.03 -11.08
CA VAL A 669 -29.80 20.60 -11.40
C VAL A 669 -30.05 20.36 -12.89
N GLN A 670 -29.39 19.34 -13.43
CA GLN A 670 -29.61 18.95 -14.82
C GLN A 670 -30.51 17.73 -14.87
N GLU A 671 -31.64 17.85 -15.57
CA GLU A 671 -32.54 16.75 -15.89
C GLU A 671 -32.27 16.25 -17.32
N ARG A 672 -32.08 14.94 -17.46
CA ARG A 672 -31.86 14.27 -18.75
C ARG A 672 -32.75 13.04 -18.86
N ASP A 673 -33.43 12.89 -20.00
CA ASP A 673 -34.15 11.67 -20.32
C ASP A 673 -33.18 10.56 -20.72
N VAL A 674 -33.61 9.31 -20.58
CA VAL A 674 -32.83 8.14 -21.02
C VAL A 674 -33.29 7.70 -22.40
N SER A 675 -32.35 7.54 -23.33
CA SER A 675 -32.60 7.12 -24.72
C SER A 675 -32.43 5.61 -24.92
N LYS A 676 -31.53 4.97 -24.17
CA LYS A 676 -31.21 3.54 -24.30
C LYS A 676 -30.89 2.92 -22.95
N LEU A 677 -31.40 1.71 -22.72
CA LEU A 677 -31.07 0.84 -21.60
C LEU A 677 -30.20 -0.31 -22.12
N VAL A 678 -29.04 -0.54 -21.51
CA VAL A 678 -28.15 -1.64 -21.87
C VAL A 678 -27.84 -2.46 -20.62
N LEU A 679 -28.49 -3.63 -20.52
CA LEU A 679 -28.23 -4.60 -19.47
C LEU A 679 -26.97 -5.40 -19.80
N GLU A 680 -26.20 -5.76 -18.77
CA GLU A 680 -25.04 -6.62 -18.94
C GLU A 680 -25.48 -8.06 -19.30
N PRO A 681 -24.91 -8.67 -20.35
CA PRO A 681 -25.41 -9.94 -20.91
C PRO A 681 -25.24 -11.16 -20.01
N THR A 682 -24.26 -11.19 -19.11
CA THR A 682 -24.02 -12.31 -18.18
C THR A 682 -24.97 -12.32 -16.98
N ARG A 683 -25.99 -11.44 -16.97
CA ARG A 683 -26.95 -11.23 -15.86
C ARG A 683 -26.26 -10.79 -14.56
N ALA A 684 -25.11 -10.13 -14.66
CA ALA A 684 -24.58 -9.38 -13.53
C ALA A 684 -25.53 -8.22 -13.20
N ASP A 685 -25.61 -7.82 -11.93
CA ASP A 685 -26.52 -6.76 -11.48
C ASP A 685 -25.99 -5.36 -11.80
N ILE A 686 -25.76 -5.09 -13.08
CA ILE A 686 -25.19 -3.85 -13.60
C ILE A 686 -25.79 -3.49 -14.96
N ALA A 687 -26.00 -2.19 -15.18
CA ALA A 687 -26.61 -1.67 -16.40
C ALA A 687 -26.06 -0.29 -16.77
N LEU A 688 -26.06 0.00 -18.07
CA LEU A 688 -25.73 1.30 -18.64
C LEU A 688 -26.98 2.00 -19.16
N LEU A 689 -27.03 3.31 -18.93
CA LEU A 689 -28.07 4.21 -19.43
C LEU A 689 -27.40 5.23 -20.35
N LYS A 690 -27.86 5.29 -21.61
CA LYS A 690 -27.48 6.36 -22.53
C LYS A 690 -28.45 7.52 -22.37
N LEU A 691 -27.94 8.72 -22.14
CA LEU A 691 -28.75 9.93 -22.05
C LEU A 691 -29.29 10.32 -23.43
N SER A 692 -30.42 11.03 -23.47
CA SER A 692 -30.98 11.57 -24.72
C SER A 692 -30.18 12.79 -25.22
N SER A 693 -29.56 13.52 -24.30
CA SER A 693 -28.62 14.60 -24.59
C SER A 693 -27.46 14.57 -23.58
N PRO A 694 -26.25 14.99 -23.99
CA PRO A 694 -25.11 15.02 -23.09
C PRO A 694 -25.35 15.89 -21.85
N ALA A 695 -24.81 15.45 -20.72
CA ALA A 695 -24.68 16.28 -19.52
C ALA A 695 -23.68 17.41 -19.76
N ILE A 696 -23.98 18.59 -19.25
CA ILE A 696 -23.06 19.73 -19.28
C ILE A 696 -22.10 19.55 -18.10
N ILE A 697 -20.81 19.40 -18.37
CA ILE A 697 -19.81 19.22 -17.32
C ILE A 697 -19.53 20.56 -16.65
N THR A 698 -19.71 20.60 -15.33
CA THR A 698 -19.55 21.79 -14.48
C THR A 698 -18.81 21.43 -13.20
N ASP A 699 -18.60 22.39 -12.31
CA ASP A 699 -18.09 22.16 -10.95
C ASP A 699 -18.99 21.25 -10.09
N LYS A 700 -20.27 21.11 -10.46
CA LYS A 700 -21.28 20.29 -9.76
C LYS A 700 -21.61 18.97 -10.47
N VAL A 701 -21.20 18.83 -11.73
CA VAL A 701 -21.45 17.65 -12.58
C VAL A 701 -20.15 17.23 -13.26
N ILE A 702 -19.50 16.21 -12.72
CA ILE A 702 -18.20 15.69 -13.17
C ILE A 702 -18.27 14.15 -13.12
N PRO A 703 -17.85 13.42 -14.15
CA PRO A 703 -17.88 11.97 -14.14
C PRO A 703 -16.93 11.33 -13.12
N ALA A 704 -17.24 10.11 -12.68
CA ALA A 704 -16.30 9.29 -11.92
C ALA A 704 -15.30 8.59 -12.87
N CYS A 705 -14.09 8.29 -12.39
CA CYS A 705 -13.16 7.49 -13.18
C CYS A 705 -13.49 6.00 -13.11
N LEU A 706 -13.29 5.28 -14.22
CA LEU A 706 -13.28 3.82 -14.24
C LEU A 706 -11.91 3.27 -13.80
N PRO A 707 -11.88 2.10 -13.14
CA PRO A 707 -10.64 1.41 -12.79
C PRO A 707 -10.06 0.71 -14.03
N SER A 708 -8.81 0.24 -13.94
CA SER A 708 -8.27 -0.66 -14.95
C SER A 708 -9.00 -2.01 -14.93
N ALA A 709 -9.10 -2.65 -16.09
CA ALA A 709 -9.79 -3.94 -16.22
C ALA A 709 -9.20 -4.99 -15.27
N ASN A 710 -10.08 -5.71 -14.58
CA ASN A 710 -9.77 -6.74 -13.57
C ASN A 710 -9.03 -6.27 -12.31
N TYR A 711 -8.84 -4.96 -12.10
CA TYR A 711 -8.24 -4.44 -10.87
C TYR A 711 -8.99 -4.92 -9.62
N VAL A 712 -8.25 -5.36 -8.60
CA VAL A 712 -8.80 -5.72 -7.29
C VAL A 712 -8.31 -4.72 -6.25
N VAL A 713 -9.25 -3.99 -5.67
CA VAL A 713 -8.97 -3.04 -4.60
C VAL A 713 -8.31 -3.75 -3.41
N ALA A 714 -7.27 -3.15 -2.86
CA ALA A 714 -6.52 -3.71 -1.74
C ALA A 714 -7.37 -3.84 -0.47
N ASP A 715 -7.07 -4.84 0.38
CA ASP A 715 -7.78 -5.04 1.64
C ASP A 715 -7.71 -3.78 2.53
N ARG A 716 -8.78 -3.50 3.28
CA ARG A 716 -8.91 -2.32 4.14
C ARG A 716 -8.78 -0.96 3.44
N THR A 717 -8.75 -0.92 2.10
CA THR A 717 -8.82 0.35 1.37
C THR A 717 -10.08 1.09 1.76
N VAL A 718 -9.95 2.35 2.17
CA VAL A 718 -11.07 3.19 2.56
C VAL A 718 -11.79 3.69 1.30
N CYS A 719 -13.07 3.39 1.22
CA CYS A 719 -13.96 3.84 0.15
C CYS A 719 -15.18 4.53 0.74
N TYR A 720 -15.93 5.21 -0.12
CA TYR A 720 -17.13 5.96 0.24
C TYR A 720 -18.31 5.47 -0.60
N ILE A 721 -19.41 5.21 0.10
CA ILE A 721 -20.73 5.08 -0.53
C ILE A 721 -21.47 6.40 -0.40
N THR A 722 -22.25 6.73 -1.41
CA THR A 722 -23.08 7.94 -1.41
C THR A 722 -24.47 7.67 -1.95
N GLY A 723 -25.46 8.35 -1.37
CA GLY A 723 -26.86 8.16 -1.74
C GLY A 723 -27.82 8.88 -0.79
N TRP A 724 -29.11 8.83 -1.11
CA TRP A 724 -30.17 9.47 -0.33
C TRP A 724 -30.88 8.49 0.62
N GLY A 725 -30.80 7.18 0.36
CA GLY A 725 -31.28 6.06 1.19
C GLY A 725 -32.70 6.19 1.77
N GLU A 726 -33.11 5.19 2.55
CA GLU A 726 -34.26 5.33 3.46
C GLU A 726 -33.85 6.14 4.70
N THR A 727 -33.73 7.46 4.52
CA THR A 727 -33.30 8.39 5.58
C THR A 727 -34.46 8.97 6.39
N GLN A 728 -35.69 8.53 6.14
CA GLN A 728 -36.87 9.01 6.86
C GLN A 728 -36.76 8.72 8.36
N GLY A 729 -37.02 9.73 9.19
CA GLY A 729 -36.89 9.64 10.65
C GLY A 729 -35.46 9.79 11.20
N THR A 730 -34.45 10.02 10.35
CA THR A 730 -33.06 10.28 10.77
C THR A 730 -32.64 11.73 10.53
N PHE A 731 -31.60 12.20 11.24
CA PHE A 731 -31.00 13.52 10.97
C PHE A 731 -30.47 13.59 9.53
N GLY A 732 -30.80 14.66 8.80
CA GLY A 732 -30.41 14.85 7.39
C GLY A 732 -31.31 14.12 6.38
N ALA A 733 -32.56 13.83 6.72
CA ALA A 733 -33.53 13.24 5.80
C ALA A 733 -33.69 14.06 4.50
N GLY A 734 -33.64 13.38 3.35
CA GLY A 734 -33.78 14.01 2.03
C GLY A 734 -32.56 14.80 1.55
N LEU A 735 -31.40 14.69 2.22
CA LEU A 735 -30.12 15.24 1.79
C LEU A 735 -29.16 14.12 1.39
N LEU A 736 -28.26 14.39 0.44
CA LEU A 736 -27.24 13.42 0.03
C LEU A 736 -26.32 13.11 1.21
N LYS A 737 -26.11 11.82 1.49
CA LYS A 737 -25.22 11.33 2.54
C LYS A 737 -24.01 10.61 1.96
N GLU A 738 -22.98 10.51 2.78
CA GLU A 738 -21.78 9.72 2.55
C GLU A 738 -21.46 8.85 3.77
N ALA A 739 -20.95 7.64 3.53
CA ALA A 739 -20.43 6.78 4.59
C ALA A 739 -19.11 6.15 4.17
N GLN A 740 -18.15 6.14 5.09
CA GLN A 740 -16.83 5.54 4.89
C GLN A 740 -16.88 4.04 5.21
N LEU A 741 -16.54 3.22 4.22
CA LEU A 741 -16.49 1.76 4.34
C LEU A 741 -15.10 1.25 3.93
N PRO A 742 -14.42 0.44 4.77
CA PRO A 742 -13.23 -0.27 4.33
C PRO A 742 -13.62 -1.44 3.42
N VAL A 743 -12.87 -1.62 2.35
CA VAL A 743 -12.95 -2.83 1.50
C VAL A 743 -12.49 -4.03 2.29
N ILE A 744 -13.15 -5.16 2.06
CA ILE A 744 -12.79 -6.46 2.59
C ILE A 744 -12.47 -7.37 1.41
N GLU A 745 -11.24 -7.87 1.34
CA GLU A 745 -10.83 -8.77 0.25
C GLU A 745 -11.71 -10.02 0.22
N ASN A 746 -12.07 -10.49 -0.99
CA ASN A 746 -13.05 -11.56 -1.17
C ASN A 746 -12.70 -12.85 -0.40
N LYS A 747 -11.42 -13.17 -0.19
CA LYS A 747 -10.94 -14.28 0.63
C LYS A 747 -11.40 -14.12 2.07
N VAL A 748 -11.17 -12.96 2.66
CA VAL A 748 -11.64 -12.63 4.02
C VAL A 748 -13.16 -12.62 4.04
N CYS A 749 -13.81 -11.95 3.09
CA CYS A 749 -15.27 -11.86 3.02
C CYS A 749 -15.97 -13.22 2.85
N ASN A 750 -15.31 -14.18 2.19
CA ASN A 750 -15.82 -15.54 1.98
C ASN A 750 -15.50 -16.52 3.11
N ARG A 751 -14.84 -16.09 4.20
CA ARG A 751 -14.71 -16.94 5.38
C ARG A 751 -16.10 -17.29 5.93
N TYR A 752 -16.19 -18.42 6.64
CA TYR A 752 -17.46 -18.99 7.07
C TYR A 752 -18.18 -18.11 8.11
N GLU A 753 -17.44 -17.26 8.83
CA GLU A 753 -17.97 -16.29 9.80
C GLU A 753 -18.79 -15.18 9.13
N TYR A 754 -18.53 -14.90 7.85
CA TYR A 754 -19.13 -13.79 7.12
C TYR A 754 -20.11 -14.27 6.05
N LEU A 755 -19.68 -14.36 4.78
CA LEU A 755 -20.54 -14.73 3.65
C LEU A 755 -20.32 -16.16 3.14
N ASN A 756 -19.39 -16.92 3.73
CA ASN A 756 -19.24 -18.37 3.53
C ASN A 756 -19.23 -18.81 2.06
N GLY A 757 -18.27 -18.30 1.29
CA GLY A 757 -18.06 -18.69 -0.11
C GLY A 757 -19.08 -18.15 -1.13
N ARG A 758 -20.03 -17.30 -0.72
CA ARG A 758 -21.10 -16.79 -1.62
C ARG A 758 -20.63 -15.69 -2.57
N VAL A 759 -19.55 -14.99 -2.25
CA VAL A 759 -19.07 -13.82 -3.01
C VAL A 759 -18.20 -14.27 -4.18
N LYS A 760 -18.60 -13.92 -5.39
CA LYS A 760 -17.92 -14.23 -6.65
C LYS A 760 -16.83 -13.21 -6.97
N SER A 761 -15.97 -13.51 -7.94
CA SER A 761 -14.93 -12.60 -8.41
C SER A 761 -15.47 -11.34 -9.10
N THR A 762 -16.70 -11.38 -9.60
CA THR A 762 -17.46 -10.25 -10.16
C THR A 762 -18.05 -9.32 -9.10
N GLU A 763 -17.81 -9.62 -7.83
CA GLU A 763 -18.33 -8.88 -6.68
C GLU A 763 -17.18 -8.42 -5.78
N LEU A 764 -17.43 -7.40 -4.97
CA LEU A 764 -16.55 -6.96 -3.89
C LEU A 764 -17.34 -6.70 -2.61
N CYS A 765 -16.66 -6.80 -1.47
CA CYS A 765 -17.21 -6.49 -0.17
C CYS A 765 -16.66 -5.18 0.37
N ALA A 766 -17.51 -4.38 1.00
CA ALA A 766 -17.09 -3.23 1.79
C ALA A 766 -17.98 -3.10 3.03
N GLY A 767 -17.40 -2.74 4.16
CA GLY A 767 -18.17 -2.58 5.40
C GLY A 767 -17.33 -2.74 6.66
N LEU A 768 -17.93 -2.38 7.79
CA LEU A 768 -17.36 -2.63 9.11
C LEU A 768 -17.79 -4.00 9.61
N LEU A 769 -16.84 -4.87 9.92
CA LEU A 769 -17.13 -6.22 10.43
C LEU A 769 -17.86 -6.19 11.79
N ALA A 770 -17.59 -5.18 12.62
CA ALA A 770 -18.32 -4.94 13.86
C ALA A 770 -19.79 -4.48 13.66
N GLY A 771 -20.21 -4.22 12.42
CA GLY A 771 -21.50 -3.61 12.08
C GLY A 771 -21.51 -2.09 12.17
N GLY A 772 -22.69 -1.48 12.03
CA GLY A 772 -22.93 -0.05 12.26
C GLY A 772 -23.24 0.78 11.00
N ALA A 773 -22.34 0.86 10.03
CA ALA A 773 -22.54 1.59 8.78
C ALA A 773 -22.52 0.64 7.57
N ASP A 774 -23.55 0.71 6.73
CA ASP A 774 -23.72 -0.11 5.52
C ASP A 774 -24.73 0.54 4.56
N SER A 775 -24.72 0.12 3.30
CA SER A 775 -25.70 0.57 2.29
C SER A 775 -27.08 -0.04 2.55
N CYS A 776 -28.13 0.78 2.43
CA CYS A 776 -29.51 0.35 2.62
C CYS A 776 -30.39 0.53 1.38
N GLN A 777 -31.66 0.09 1.50
CA GLN A 777 -32.69 0.40 0.52
C GLN A 777 -32.71 1.90 0.21
N GLY A 778 -32.79 2.25 -1.08
CA GLY A 778 -32.70 3.63 -1.59
C GLY A 778 -31.33 4.01 -2.18
N ASP A 779 -30.26 3.29 -1.82
CA ASP A 779 -28.92 3.51 -2.39
C ASP A 779 -28.56 2.55 -3.53
N SER A 780 -29.50 1.67 -3.91
CA SER A 780 -29.41 0.73 -5.02
C SER A 780 -28.92 1.38 -6.31
N GLY A 781 -27.91 0.78 -6.95
CA GLY A 781 -27.27 1.34 -8.14
C GLY A 781 -26.33 2.53 -7.89
N GLY A 782 -26.21 3.00 -6.65
CA GLY A 782 -25.30 4.07 -6.25
C GLY A 782 -23.82 3.69 -6.31
N PRO A 783 -22.93 4.69 -6.26
CA PRO A 783 -21.49 4.50 -6.35
C PRO A 783 -20.87 3.99 -5.04
N LEU A 784 -19.90 3.08 -5.17
CA LEU A 784 -18.84 2.86 -4.20
C LEU A 784 -17.51 3.34 -4.81
N VAL A 785 -17.01 4.47 -4.34
CA VAL A 785 -15.81 5.13 -4.86
C VAL A 785 -14.65 5.05 -3.88
N CYS A 786 -13.46 4.76 -4.37
CA CYS A 786 -12.26 4.67 -3.56
C CYS A 786 -11.27 5.74 -3.99
N PHE A 787 -10.66 6.44 -3.03
CA PHE A 787 -9.64 7.44 -3.32
C PHE A 787 -8.32 6.77 -3.67
N GLU A 788 -7.77 7.07 -4.84
CA GLU A 788 -6.45 6.61 -5.26
C GLU A 788 -5.63 7.78 -5.77
N LYS A 789 -4.52 8.05 -5.06
CA LYS A 789 -3.53 9.10 -5.32
C LYS A 789 -4.07 10.54 -5.28
N ASP A 790 -4.89 10.92 -6.25
CA ASP A 790 -5.38 12.28 -6.48
C ASP A 790 -6.84 12.35 -6.96
N LYS A 791 -7.53 11.21 -7.05
CA LYS A 791 -8.91 11.14 -7.57
C LYS A 791 -9.68 9.97 -6.99
N TYR A 792 -11.00 10.03 -7.11
CA TYR A 792 -11.90 8.92 -6.80
C TYR A 792 -12.15 8.05 -8.02
N ILE A 793 -12.07 6.74 -7.83
CA ILE A 793 -12.33 5.73 -8.85
C ILE A 793 -13.55 4.93 -8.44
N LEU A 794 -14.49 4.71 -9.36
CA LEU A 794 -15.68 3.89 -9.14
C LEU A 794 -15.29 2.41 -9.11
N GLN A 795 -15.23 1.84 -7.92
CA GLN A 795 -14.82 0.44 -7.73
C GLN A 795 -16.02 -0.51 -7.61
N GLY A 796 -17.15 0.00 -7.12
CA GLY A 796 -18.36 -0.79 -6.93
C GLY A 796 -19.65 -0.08 -7.32
N VAL A 797 -20.67 -0.88 -7.62
CA VAL A 797 -22.07 -0.46 -7.74
C VAL A 797 -22.89 -1.17 -6.67
N THR A 798 -23.68 -0.42 -5.90
CA THR A 798 -24.52 -0.96 -4.82
C THR A 798 -25.55 -1.95 -5.39
N SER A 799 -25.52 -3.19 -4.92
CA SER A 799 -26.31 -4.29 -5.48
C SER A 799 -27.16 -4.99 -4.42
N TRP A 800 -26.57 -5.79 -3.53
CA TRP A 800 -27.31 -6.59 -2.56
C TRP A 800 -26.59 -6.73 -1.21
N GLY A 801 -27.32 -7.17 -0.18
CA GLY A 801 -26.78 -7.49 1.13
C GLY A 801 -27.73 -8.38 1.94
N LEU A 802 -27.21 -9.16 2.89
CA LEU A 802 -28.01 -10.03 3.77
C LEU A 802 -28.70 -9.27 4.93
N GLY A 803 -28.79 -7.94 4.80
CA GLY A 803 -29.36 -7.00 5.76
C GLY A 803 -28.39 -5.86 6.09
N CYS A 804 -28.88 -4.62 6.12
CA CYS A 804 -28.04 -3.45 6.36
C CYS A 804 -27.35 -3.47 7.72
N ALA A 805 -26.08 -3.10 7.74
CA ALA A 805 -25.32 -2.65 8.91
C ALA A 805 -25.24 -3.69 10.02
N ARG A 806 -25.45 -4.96 9.66
CA ARG A 806 -25.41 -6.08 10.60
C ARG A 806 -23.96 -6.45 10.89
N PRO A 807 -23.62 -6.71 12.17
CA PRO A 807 -22.32 -7.30 12.50
C PRO A 807 -22.06 -8.55 11.65
N ASN A 808 -20.82 -8.70 11.19
CA ASN A 808 -20.32 -9.80 10.36
C ASN A 808 -21.00 -9.97 8.99
N LYS A 809 -21.77 -8.98 8.51
CA LYS A 809 -22.42 -9.01 7.19
C LYS A 809 -22.08 -7.73 6.43
N PRO A 810 -20.91 -7.68 5.77
CA PRO A 810 -20.56 -6.52 4.94
C PRO A 810 -21.48 -6.43 3.72
N GLY A 811 -21.63 -5.22 3.18
CA GLY A 811 -22.34 -4.97 1.93
C GLY A 811 -21.61 -5.59 0.74
N VAL A 812 -22.37 -6.08 -0.25
CA VAL A 812 -21.85 -6.68 -1.48
C VAL A 812 -22.17 -5.77 -2.66
N TYR A 813 -21.14 -5.46 -3.42
CA TYR A 813 -21.18 -4.55 -4.56
C TYR A 813 -20.76 -5.29 -5.83
N VAL A 814 -21.31 -4.90 -6.97
CA VAL A 814 -20.78 -5.37 -8.26
C VAL A 814 -19.40 -4.76 -8.47
N ARG A 815 -18.40 -5.58 -8.80
CA ARG A 815 -17.02 -5.14 -9.03
C ARG A 815 -16.87 -4.57 -10.43
N VAL A 816 -16.87 -3.24 -10.52
CA VAL A 816 -16.85 -2.50 -11.80
C VAL A 816 -15.68 -2.89 -12.69
N SER A 817 -14.50 -3.11 -12.11
CA SER A 817 -13.30 -3.50 -12.88
C SER A 817 -13.46 -4.76 -13.73
N ARG A 818 -14.37 -5.67 -13.37
CA ARG A 818 -14.68 -6.89 -14.15
C ARG A 818 -15.52 -6.62 -15.38
N PHE A 819 -16.17 -5.46 -15.44
CA PHE A 819 -17.09 -5.05 -16.50
C PHE A 819 -16.57 -3.87 -17.32
N VAL A 820 -15.39 -3.30 -16.99
CA VAL A 820 -14.81 -2.15 -17.73
C VAL A 820 -14.72 -2.40 -19.23
N ARG A 821 -14.28 -3.59 -19.67
CA ARG A 821 -14.24 -3.92 -21.11
C ARG A 821 -15.61 -3.84 -21.77
N TRP A 822 -16.64 -4.42 -21.15
CA TRP A 822 -18.02 -4.34 -21.63
C TRP A 822 -18.53 -2.89 -21.65
N ILE A 823 -18.21 -2.11 -20.62
CA ILE A 823 -18.57 -0.69 -20.52
C ILE A 823 -17.96 0.08 -21.70
N GLU A 824 -16.65 -0.01 -21.89
CA GLU A 824 -15.91 0.70 -22.93
C GLU A 824 -16.38 0.30 -24.34
N GLU A 825 -16.56 -1.00 -24.59
CA GLU A 825 -17.09 -1.51 -25.87
C GLU A 825 -18.50 -1.00 -26.14
N THR A 826 -19.37 -0.99 -25.13
CA THR A 826 -20.74 -0.49 -25.24
C THR A 826 -20.77 1.01 -25.54
N MET A 827 -19.96 1.79 -24.83
CA MET A 827 -19.85 3.24 -25.00
C MET A 827 -19.29 3.63 -26.37
N ARG A 828 -18.40 2.80 -26.94
CA ARG A 828 -17.81 3.04 -28.27
C ARG A 828 -18.75 2.66 -29.42
N ASN A 829 -19.53 1.61 -29.26
CA ASN A 829 -20.33 1.02 -30.35
C ASN A 829 -21.79 1.52 -30.41
N SER A 830 -22.21 2.42 -29.50
CA SER A 830 -23.60 2.89 -29.37
C SER A 830 -23.72 4.39 -29.56
#